data_AF-A0A1Y3MW31-F1
#
_entry.id   AF-A0A1Y3MW31-F1
#
_cell.length_a   1.000
_cell.length_b   1.000
_cell.length_c   1.000
_cell.angle_alpha   90.00
_cell.angle_beta   90.00
_cell.angle_gamma   90.00
#
_symmetry.space_group_name_H-M   'P 1'
#
loop_
_entity.id
_entity.type
_entity.pdbx_description
1 polymer ?
#
loop_
_entity_poly.entity_id
_entity_poly.type
_entity_poly.pdbx_seq_one_letter_code
_entity_poly.pdbx_strand_id
1 'polypeptide(L)'
;MPFKYHLVGNPFTFKRRFKRKFILILIIAIIIITTFIYISDNTTLNDGLILVKGESRKDKYGIELNQYILDGIYSIGFDGRKNKKIEDWSLYIPPCPNLHPVHYPEEISNPVCEDSSLQIMNFDDNRGKGLPHSLPLKNITSQLNSWKEWEKENKNNMGPLYAQEYVRNLVTDKYHPFDYGYKGNDTSEISDTEYYNKVINSRMDEVPDPRRRRLFFFFLFNTEFNILDVQLSEYYEIADYFVIYEANSTFSGMPKPLYFTRTLLETNRYDKYKDKLIPLPLEITLDEDNGRGKAFPREIMARRVMIEKGLRAVHARHGDIFIHGDLDEFPKPHALFRMKKCGGWEHLQMGIGGGPKSFKDSDVKSYFVDKDMNVPVNVDGTYMVDYYNQLSIGFMSWFYEYSFHIINNDTVPVTAHPDIAIFDARRSLGQLPERTNSNRKRSEREDPLLDPNFDPYQGYSYTDNSNMQKTGKGFIGEYIRDNTAFNYEHIIDRNKVLIWSGGWHISTFLPTLDLIFNKVRSYSHYDCYKYFPNFVTKMLLKYRISRHAYIFAQFTPLSDCRIRLPESYKEGYKYNFSHKYWKENIENGGKDENFRDNEDVLKHEIPNHVWQNPICYNYMLDREHGLHKKVWWEVVPKKNWNSIQFKDLNEDTINQLLPVNITGTFKKELLESMKN
;
A
#
# COMPACT_ATOMS: atom_id res chain seq x y z
N MET A 1 -80.76 -69.57 18.56
CA MET A 1 -79.47 -70.25 18.30
C MET A 1 -78.56 -69.26 17.58
N PRO A 2 -77.34 -69.01 18.08
CA PRO A 2 -76.56 -67.84 17.67
C PRO A 2 -75.85 -68.07 16.33
N PHE A 3 -75.98 -67.10 15.44
CA PHE A 3 -75.34 -67.09 14.12
C PHE A 3 -73.84 -66.81 14.25
N LYS A 4 -73.04 -67.76 13.71
CA LYS A 4 -71.60 -67.66 13.49
C LYS A 4 -71.30 -66.65 12.38
N TYR A 5 -70.38 -65.72 12.62
CA TYR A 5 -69.69 -64.96 11.58
C TYR A 5 -68.25 -65.45 11.45
N HIS A 6 -67.81 -65.65 10.20
CA HIS A 6 -66.44 -66.02 9.83
C HIS A 6 -65.51 -64.81 9.82
N LEU A 7 -64.30 -65.03 10.34
CA LEU A 7 -63.13 -64.13 10.34
C LEU A 7 -62.55 -63.95 8.92
N VAL A 8 -62.25 -62.71 8.54
CA VAL A 8 -61.18 -62.37 7.57
C VAL A 8 -60.50 -61.05 7.98
N GLY A 9 -59.16 -61.07 8.09
CA GLY A 9 -58.31 -59.90 7.85
C GLY A 9 -57.75 -59.15 9.08
N ASN A 10 -56.51 -59.47 9.45
CA ASN A 10 -55.72 -58.84 10.51
C ASN A 10 -55.44 -57.32 10.26
N PRO A 11 -55.77 -56.38 11.18
CA PRO A 11 -55.64 -54.93 10.97
C PRO A 11 -54.20 -54.37 10.96
N PHE A 12 -53.19 -55.17 11.31
CA PHE A 12 -51.83 -54.66 11.54
C PHE A 12 -50.97 -54.48 10.27
N THR A 13 -51.33 -55.11 9.15
CA THR A 13 -50.54 -55.03 7.90
C THR A 13 -50.85 -53.77 7.06
N PHE A 14 -52.05 -53.19 7.19
CA PHE A 14 -52.46 -52.01 6.43
C PHE A 14 -51.85 -50.71 6.99
N LYS A 15 -51.80 -50.54 8.33
CA LYS A 15 -51.19 -49.37 8.99
C LYS A 15 -49.68 -49.24 8.72
N ARG A 16 -48.95 -50.37 8.61
CA ARG A 16 -47.49 -50.37 8.41
C ARG A 16 -47.08 -50.06 6.95
N ARG A 17 -47.88 -50.49 5.97
CA ARG A 17 -47.68 -50.16 4.54
C ARG A 17 -48.03 -48.68 4.23
N PHE A 18 -49.07 -48.13 4.86
CA PHE A 18 -49.44 -46.72 4.70
C PHE A 18 -48.41 -45.78 5.33
N LYS A 19 -47.90 -46.09 6.55
CA LYS A 19 -46.81 -45.32 7.19
C LYS A 19 -45.52 -45.32 6.36
N ARG A 20 -45.12 -46.47 5.78
CA ARG A 20 -43.92 -46.55 4.92
C ARG A 20 -44.05 -45.76 3.62
N LYS A 21 -45.21 -45.80 2.96
CA LYS A 21 -45.47 -44.98 1.76
C LYS A 21 -45.51 -43.49 2.10
N PHE A 22 -46.10 -43.11 3.23
CA PHE A 22 -46.14 -41.70 3.66
C PHE A 22 -44.74 -41.17 4.03
N ILE A 23 -43.93 -41.97 4.73
CA ILE A 23 -42.52 -41.63 5.03
C ILE A 23 -41.70 -41.53 3.75
N LEU A 24 -41.90 -42.44 2.79
CA LEU A 24 -41.19 -42.38 1.50
C LEU A 24 -41.57 -41.13 0.69
N ILE A 25 -42.86 -40.77 0.66
CA ILE A 25 -43.34 -39.54 0.00
C ILE A 25 -42.78 -38.30 0.70
N LEU A 26 -42.70 -38.30 2.03
CA LEU A 26 -42.12 -37.19 2.80
C LEU A 26 -40.62 -37.04 2.52
N ILE A 27 -39.88 -38.15 2.45
CA ILE A 27 -38.44 -38.13 2.12
C ILE A 27 -38.24 -37.65 0.68
N ILE A 28 -39.03 -38.11 -0.28
CA ILE A 28 -38.97 -37.65 -1.67
C ILE A 28 -39.32 -36.16 -1.76
N ALA A 29 -40.33 -35.69 -1.03
CA ALA A 29 -40.69 -34.28 -0.99
C ALA A 29 -39.57 -33.43 -0.36
N ILE A 30 -38.94 -33.90 0.71
CA ILE A 30 -37.78 -33.22 1.32
C ILE A 30 -36.61 -33.19 0.33
N ILE A 31 -36.31 -34.30 -0.35
CA ILE A 31 -35.24 -34.35 -1.36
C ILE A 31 -35.57 -33.40 -2.52
N ILE A 32 -36.80 -33.36 -3.01
CA ILE A 32 -37.20 -32.43 -4.07
C ILE A 32 -37.08 -30.99 -3.59
N ILE A 33 -37.50 -30.68 -2.36
CA ILE A 33 -37.40 -29.33 -1.78
C ILE A 33 -35.94 -28.94 -1.57
N THR A 34 -35.09 -29.82 -1.02
CA THR A 34 -33.67 -29.51 -0.81
C THR A 34 -32.92 -29.44 -2.13
N THR A 35 -33.27 -30.27 -3.11
CA THR A 35 -32.70 -30.20 -4.47
C THR A 35 -33.19 -28.96 -5.20
N PHE A 36 -34.45 -28.54 -5.01
CA PHE A 36 -34.99 -27.31 -5.58
C PHE A 36 -34.41 -26.07 -4.91
N ILE A 37 -34.17 -26.09 -3.59
CA ILE A 37 -33.44 -25.04 -2.87
C ILE A 37 -31.98 -25.02 -3.33
N TYR A 38 -31.32 -26.17 -3.47
CA TYR A 38 -29.94 -26.25 -3.95
C TYR A 38 -29.78 -25.80 -5.41
N ILE A 39 -30.71 -26.17 -6.30
CA ILE A 39 -30.76 -25.70 -7.68
C ILE A 39 -31.15 -24.23 -7.72
N SER A 40 -32.12 -23.77 -6.93
CA SER A 40 -32.50 -22.35 -6.78
C SER A 40 -31.32 -21.49 -6.32
N ASP A 41 -30.61 -21.91 -5.28
CA ASP A 41 -29.42 -21.22 -4.77
C ASP A 41 -28.31 -21.19 -5.83
N ASN A 42 -28.06 -22.31 -6.53
CA ASN A 42 -27.03 -22.36 -7.59
C ASN A 42 -27.42 -21.66 -8.91
N THR A 43 -28.70 -21.61 -9.27
CA THR A 43 -29.18 -20.91 -10.48
C THR A 43 -29.38 -19.42 -10.28
N THR A 44 -29.69 -18.97 -9.06
CA THR A 44 -29.76 -17.54 -8.72
C THR A 44 -28.39 -16.89 -8.54
N LEU A 45 -27.35 -17.64 -8.16
CA LEU A 45 -26.00 -17.12 -7.96
C LEU A 45 -25.34 -16.60 -9.26
N ASN A 46 -25.66 -17.17 -10.43
CA ASN A 46 -25.03 -16.80 -11.70
C ASN A 46 -25.79 -15.77 -12.54
N ASP A 47 -27.08 -15.53 -12.30
CA ASP A 47 -27.88 -14.60 -13.13
C ASP A 47 -27.55 -13.11 -12.86
N GLY A 48 -26.90 -12.80 -11.74
CA GLY A 48 -26.54 -11.43 -11.31
C GLY A 48 -25.08 -10.99 -11.53
N LEU A 49 -24.19 -11.90 -11.90
CA LEU A 49 -22.75 -11.64 -11.99
C LEU A 49 -22.30 -11.22 -13.41
N ILE A 50 -21.22 -10.45 -13.47
CA ILE A 50 -20.53 -10.00 -14.67
C ILE A 50 -19.13 -10.60 -14.67
N LEU A 51 -18.72 -11.19 -15.79
CA LEU A 51 -17.33 -11.58 -16.00
C LEU A 51 -16.54 -10.33 -16.42
N VAL A 52 -15.65 -9.87 -15.56
CA VAL A 52 -14.71 -8.77 -15.83
C VAL A 52 -13.42 -9.38 -16.35
N LYS A 53 -13.10 -9.14 -17.61
CA LYS A 53 -11.94 -9.72 -18.30
C LYS A 53 -11.23 -8.65 -19.12
N GLY A 54 -9.91 -8.59 -18.99
CA GLY A 54 -9.06 -7.68 -19.77
C GLY A 54 -8.44 -8.35 -20.99
N GLU A 55 -7.91 -7.51 -21.88
CA GLU A 55 -7.04 -7.94 -22.98
C GLU A 55 -5.56 -7.87 -22.55
N SER A 56 -4.68 -8.58 -23.26
CA SER A 56 -3.23 -8.48 -23.04
C SER A 56 -2.77 -7.03 -23.20
N ARG A 57 -2.04 -6.53 -22.20
CA ARG A 57 -1.47 -5.19 -22.19
C ARG A 57 -0.04 -5.26 -21.70
N LYS A 58 0.89 -5.41 -22.65
CA LYS A 58 2.32 -5.38 -22.35
C LYS A 58 2.85 -3.95 -22.33
N ASP A 59 3.71 -3.66 -21.37
CA ASP A 59 4.45 -2.41 -21.35
C ASP A 59 5.62 -2.40 -22.36
N LYS A 60 6.37 -1.30 -22.40
CA LYS A 60 7.52 -1.14 -23.30
C LYS A 60 8.70 -2.08 -22.99
N TYR A 61 8.75 -2.70 -21.82
CA TYR A 61 9.80 -3.65 -21.44
C TYR A 61 9.39 -5.10 -21.69
N GLY A 62 8.09 -5.38 -21.83
CA GLY A 62 7.52 -6.69 -22.09
C GLY A 62 6.74 -7.29 -20.92
N ILE A 63 6.54 -6.56 -19.82
CA ILE A 63 5.74 -7.01 -18.66
C ILE A 63 4.26 -7.02 -19.05
N GLU A 64 3.57 -8.14 -18.79
CA GLU A 64 2.12 -8.24 -18.96
C GLU A 64 1.40 -7.58 -17.78
N LEU A 65 0.91 -6.35 -18.00
CA LEU A 65 0.25 -5.55 -16.98
C LEU A 65 -1.12 -6.10 -16.58
N ASN A 66 -1.80 -6.82 -17.47
CA ASN A 66 -3.13 -7.37 -17.23
C ASN A 66 -3.13 -8.85 -16.83
N GLN A 67 -1.98 -9.40 -16.42
CA GLN A 67 -1.80 -10.84 -16.19
C GLN A 67 -2.86 -11.49 -15.28
N TYR A 68 -3.37 -10.78 -14.28
CA TYR A 68 -4.36 -11.30 -13.33
C TYR A 68 -5.82 -11.08 -13.76
N ILE A 69 -6.06 -10.55 -14.96
CA ILE A 69 -7.40 -10.30 -15.49
C ILE A 69 -7.65 -10.92 -16.87
N LEU A 70 -6.68 -11.66 -17.41
CA LEU A 70 -6.82 -12.33 -18.71
C LEU A 70 -7.79 -13.52 -18.66
N ASP A 71 -7.85 -14.24 -17.54
CA ASP A 71 -8.78 -15.36 -17.36
C ASP A 71 -10.19 -14.87 -16.98
N GLY A 72 -10.27 -13.63 -16.49
CA GLY A 72 -11.49 -12.99 -16.05
C GLY A 72 -11.88 -13.34 -14.61
N ILE A 73 -12.67 -12.48 -14.00
CA ILE A 73 -13.15 -12.62 -12.62
C ILE A 73 -14.62 -12.19 -12.53
N TYR A 74 -15.43 -12.96 -11.82
CA TYR A 74 -16.84 -12.63 -11.63
C TYR A 74 -17.02 -11.59 -10.52
N SER A 75 -17.86 -10.60 -10.76
CA SER A 75 -18.26 -9.59 -9.78
C SER A 75 -19.69 -9.11 -9.99
N ILE A 76 -20.28 -8.47 -8.97
CA ILE A 76 -21.62 -7.87 -9.10
C ILE A 76 -21.58 -6.56 -9.89
N GLY A 77 -22.69 -6.17 -10.50
CA GLY A 77 -22.84 -4.88 -11.18
C GLY A 77 -22.99 -3.69 -10.23
N PHE A 78 -22.75 -2.47 -10.74
CA PHE A 78 -22.89 -1.24 -9.95
C PHE A 78 -24.34 -1.03 -9.49
N ASP A 79 -24.53 -0.68 -8.22
CA ASP A 79 -25.85 -0.61 -7.56
C ASP A 79 -26.70 -1.88 -7.77
N GLY A 80 -26.07 -3.05 -7.83
CA GLY A 80 -26.74 -4.33 -8.05
C GLY A 80 -27.27 -4.55 -9.47
N ARG A 81 -26.93 -3.68 -10.43
CA ARG A 81 -27.42 -3.75 -11.82
C ARG A 81 -26.31 -4.16 -12.78
N LYS A 82 -26.48 -5.32 -13.42
CA LYS A 82 -25.50 -5.95 -14.33
C LYS A 82 -24.98 -5.02 -15.44
N ASN A 83 -25.88 -4.39 -16.19
CA ASN A 83 -25.51 -3.58 -17.35
C ASN A 83 -25.26 -2.10 -17.01
N LYS A 84 -25.18 -1.76 -15.72
CA LYS A 84 -24.94 -0.40 -15.30
C LYS A 84 -23.47 -0.03 -15.57
N LYS A 85 -23.26 1.10 -16.24
CA LYS A 85 -21.93 1.69 -16.45
C LYS A 85 -21.43 2.38 -15.20
N ILE A 86 -20.11 2.50 -15.07
CA ILE A 86 -19.50 3.11 -13.89
C ILE A 86 -19.88 4.60 -13.77
N GLU A 87 -19.99 5.32 -14.87
CA GLU A 87 -20.31 6.75 -14.86
C GLU A 87 -21.74 7.02 -14.36
N ASP A 88 -22.59 6.00 -14.37
CA ASP A 88 -23.96 6.06 -13.85
C ASP A 88 -24.07 5.56 -12.41
N TRP A 89 -23.01 5.00 -11.83
CA TRP A 89 -22.99 4.54 -10.44
C TRP A 89 -23.33 5.68 -9.48
N SER A 90 -24.15 5.38 -8.47
CA SER A 90 -24.69 6.37 -7.53
C SER A 90 -23.62 7.15 -6.74
N LEU A 91 -22.43 6.59 -6.59
CA LEU A 91 -21.30 7.19 -5.89
C LEU A 91 -20.13 7.51 -6.84
N TYR A 92 -20.38 7.55 -8.15
CA TYR A 92 -19.34 7.90 -9.12
C TYR A 92 -18.87 9.35 -8.93
N ILE A 93 -17.54 9.52 -8.97
CA ILE A 93 -16.88 10.82 -8.91
C ILE A 93 -16.15 11.01 -10.24
N PRO A 94 -16.42 12.07 -11.02
CA PRO A 94 -15.66 12.35 -12.23
C PRO A 94 -14.19 12.67 -11.88
N PRO A 95 -13.22 12.26 -12.71
CA PRO A 95 -11.83 12.64 -12.51
C PRO A 95 -11.66 14.16 -12.56
N CYS A 96 -10.63 14.67 -11.90
CA CYS A 96 -10.26 16.07 -12.05
C CYS A 96 -9.98 16.38 -13.54
N PRO A 97 -10.53 17.47 -14.12
CA PRO A 97 -10.28 17.81 -15.52
C PRO A 97 -8.79 17.97 -15.85
N ASN A 98 -8.01 18.41 -14.86
CA ASN A 98 -6.56 18.54 -14.93
C ASN A 98 -5.84 17.39 -14.21
N LEU A 99 -6.37 16.15 -14.29
CA LEU A 99 -5.64 14.97 -13.81
C LEU A 99 -4.46 14.68 -14.75
N HIS A 100 -3.25 14.95 -14.28
CA HIS A 100 -1.98 14.68 -14.96
C HIS A 100 -0.91 14.33 -13.92
N PRO A 101 0.15 13.58 -14.29
CA PRO A 101 1.33 13.41 -13.44
C PRO A 101 1.86 14.74 -12.88
N VAL A 102 2.18 14.78 -11.59
CA VAL A 102 2.93 15.90 -11.02
C VAL A 102 4.35 15.87 -11.59
N HIS A 103 4.82 17.01 -12.08
CA HIS A 103 6.20 17.21 -12.49
C HIS A 103 7.01 17.82 -11.35
N TYR A 104 8.05 17.12 -10.89
CA TYR A 104 8.91 17.61 -9.82
C TYR A 104 10.09 18.41 -10.38
N PRO A 105 10.53 19.48 -9.68
CA PRO A 105 11.77 20.19 -10.03
C PRO A 105 12.98 19.24 -10.07
N GLU A 106 13.95 19.54 -10.93
CA GLU A 106 15.16 18.74 -11.12
C GLU A 106 15.93 18.49 -9.81
N GLU A 107 15.94 19.49 -8.93
CA GLU A 107 16.56 19.43 -7.59
C GLU A 107 15.97 18.32 -6.71
N ILE A 108 14.71 17.95 -6.95
CA ILE A 108 13.99 16.90 -6.23
C ILE A 108 14.04 15.58 -6.99
N SER A 109 13.80 15.60 -8.30
CA SER A 109 13.72 14.37 -9.11
C SER A 109 15.09 13.73 -9.37
N ASN A 110 16.16 14.54 -9.38
CA ASN A 110 17.55 14.13 -9.55
C ASN A 110 18.45 14.81 -8.50
N PRO A 111 18.36 14.38 -7.23
CA PRO A 111 19.09 15.01 -6.13
C PRO A 111 20.60 14.83 -6.25
N VAL A 112 21.36 15.86 -5.82
CA VAL A 112 22.83 15.77 -5.69
C VAL A 112 23.18 14.95 -4.44
N CYS A 113 23.32 13.64 -4.60
CA CYS A 113 23.43 12.71 -3.48
C CYS A 113 24.51 13.04 -2.45
N GLU A 114 25.70 13.50 -2.89
CA GLU A 114 26.83 13.78 -1.99
C GLU A 114 26.62 15.00 -1.07
N ASP A 115 25.77 15.95 -1.48
CA ASP A 115 25.38 17.08 -0.63
C ASP A 115 24.09 16.78 0.14
N SER A 116 23.25 15.86 -0.35
CA SER A 116 21.94 15.60 0.23
C SER A 116 21.98 14.76 1.51
N SER A 117 20.92 14.84 2.30
CA SER A 117 20.70 14.01 3.48
C SER A 117 19.30 13.40 3.51
N LEU A 118 19.09 12.42 4.39
CA LEU A 118 17.78 11.89 4.76
C LEU A 118 17.55 12.13 6.26
N GLN A 119 16.37 12.66 6.60
CA GLN A 119 16.03 12.98 7.99
C GLN A 119 15.47 11.73 8.67
N ILE A 120 16.10 11.29 9.75
CA ILE A 120 15.75 10.08 10.50
C ILE A 120 15.28 10.47 11.91
N MET A 121 14.25 9.82 12.42
CA MET A 121 13.74 10.08 13.78
C MET A 121 14.86 9.96 14.83
N ASN A 122 14.95 10.96 15.71
CA ASN A 122 15.92 11.00 16.81
C ASN A 122 15.17 10.82 18.13
N PHE A 123 15.14 9.59 18.66
CA PHE A 123 14.45 9.31 19.91
C PHE A 123 15.18 9.84 21.15
N ASP A 124 16.45 10.20 21.04
CA ASP A 124 17.21 10.79 22.15
C ASP A 124 16.84 12.27 22.37
N ASP A 125 16.35 12.96 21.33
CA ASP A 125 15.88 14.33 21.42
C ASP A 125 14.37 14.40 21.65
N ASN A 126 13.99 14.78 22.88
CA ASN A 126 12.61 14.92 23.32
C ASN A 126 11.72 13.71 22.94
N ARG A 127 12.26 12.50 23.09
CA ARG A 127 11.61 11.23 22.74
C ARG A 127 11.09 11.20 21.30
N GLY A 128 11.78 11.80 20.32
CA GLY A 128 11.37 11.83 18.91
C GLY A 128 10.59 13.07 18.50
N LYS A 129 10.28 13.99 19.43
CA LYS A 129 9.57 15.25 19.15
C LYS A 129 10.50 16.41 18.81
N GLY A 130 11.81 16.23 19.03
CA GLY A 130 12.83 17.23 18.74
C GLY A 130 13.34 17.19 17.31
N LEU A 131 14.58 17.60 17.12
CA LEU A 131 15.22 17.65 15.81
C LEU A 131 15.67 16.25 15.36
N PRO A 132 15.51 15.91 14.06
CA PRO A 132 15.91 14.61 13.55
C PRO A 132 17.43 14.45 13.50
N HIS A 133 17.88 13.21 13.29
CA HIS A 133 19.20 12.96 12.74
C HIS A 133 19.23 13.32 11.25
N SER A 134 20.37 13.76 10.75
CA SER A 134 20.62 14.02 9.33
C SER A 134 21.61 12.98 8.81
N LEU A 135 21.12 11.97 8.10
CA LEU A 135 21.95 10.93 7.49
C LEU A 135 22.51 11.44 6.15
N PRO A 136 23.83 11.54 5.94
CA PRO A 136 24.37 11.90 4.64
C PRO A 136 24.09 10.80 3.61
N LEU A 137 23.72 11.20 2.40
CA LEU A 137 23.53 10.29 1.28
C LEU A 137 24.79 10.23 0.41
N LYS A 138 24.84 9.21 -0.46
CA LYS A 138 25.99 8.96 -1.33
C LYS A 138 25.55 8.55 -2.71
N ASN A 139 26.36 8.87 -3.72
CA ASN A 139 26.14 8.30 -5.05
C ASN A 139 26.34 6.78 -4.99
N ILE A 140 25.48 6.02 -5.67
CA ILE A 140 25.53 4.54 -5.66
C ILE A 140 26.86 4.03 -6.24
N THR A 141 27.43 4.69 -7.26
CA THR A 141 28.77 4.39 -7.79
C THR A 141 29.85 4.56 -6.73
N SER A 142 29.75 5.64 -5.94
CA SER A 142 30.67 5.90 -4.82
C SER A 142 30.58 4.81 -3.76
N GLN A 143 29.36 4.36 -3.44
CA GLN A 143 29.13 3.25 -2.51
C GLN A 143 29.71 1.92 -3.01
N LEU A 144 29.51 1.58 -4.28
CA LEU A 144 30.09 0.37 -4.89
C LEU A 144 31.62 0.36 -4.80
N ASN A 145 32.26 1.51 -5.03
CA ASN A 145 33.72 1.63 -4.92
C ASN A 145 34.18 1.55 -3.48
N SER A 146 33.50 2.26 -2.58
CA SER A 146 33.81 2.27 -1.15
C SER A 146 33.68 0.86 -0.55
N TRP A 147 32.69 0.08 -0.97
CA TRP A 147 32.54 -1.31 -0.57
C TRP A 147 33.71 -2.19 -1.00
N LYS A 148 34.18 -2.06 -2.24
CA LYS A 148 35.33 -2.82 -2.75
C LYS A 148 36.60 -2.54 -1.96
N GLU A 149 36.84 -1.28 -1.58
CA GLU A 149 37.99 -0.95 -0.74
C GLU A 149 37.82 -1.47 0.68
N TRP A 150 36.64 -1.29 1.26
CA TRP A 150 36.32 -1.81 2.59
C TRP A 150 36.53 -3.33 2.69
N GLU A 151 36.07 -4.09 1.68
CA GLU A 151 36.21 -5.54 1.62
C GLU A 151 37.68 -6.00 1.55
N LYS A 152 38.54 -5.29 0.80
CA LYS A 152 39.98 -5.61 0.73
C LYS A 152 40.65 -5.45 2.10
N GLU A 153 40.33 -4.38 2.82
CA GLU A 153 40.91 -4.06 4.12
C GLU A 153 40.39 -4.97 5.25
N ASN A 154 39.15 -5.48 5.12
CA ASN A 154 38.44 -6.19 6.18
C ASN A 154 38.17 -7.66 5.89
N LYS A 155 38.86 -8.27 4.92
CA LYS A 155 38.67 -9.66 4.49
C LYS A 155 38.66 -10.70 5.62
N ASN A 156 39.35 -10.42 6.74
CA ASN A 156 39.45 -11.30 7.91
C ASN A 156 38.79 -10.73 9.19
N ASN A 157 38.13 -9.56 9.11
CA ASN A 157 37.46 -8.95 10.27
C ASN A 157 35.98 -9.37 10.29
N MET A 158 35.46 -9.63 11.49
CA MET A 158 34.01 -9.63 11.69
C MET A 158 33.57 -8.18 11.50
N GLY A 159 32.82 -7.90 10.43
CA GLY A 159 32.27 -6.56 10.15
C GLY A 159 31.46 -6.01 11.33
N PRO A 160 31.06 -4.73 11.30
CA PRO A 160 30.27 -4.14 12.36
C PRO A 160 28.95 -4.90 12.55
N LEU A 161 28.54 -5.03 13.81
CA LEU A 161 27.28 -5.65 14.18
C LEU A 161 26.17 -4.60 14.02
N TYR A 162 25.17 -4.92 13.21
CA TYR A 162 23.99 -4.06 13.02
C TYR A 162 22.85 -4.47 13.95
N ALA A 163 22.77 -5.75 14.31
CA ALA A 163 21.64 -6.28 15.03
C ALA A 163 21.47 -5.58 16.39
N GLN A 164 20.27 -5.06 16.64
CA GLN A 164 19.87 -4.42 17.90
C GLN A 164 20.61 -3.10 18.18
N GLU A 165 21.24 -2.48 17.18
CA GLU A 165 21.89 -1.18 17.33
C GLU A 165 20.88 -0.03 17.43
N TYR A 166 21.27 1.00 18.18
CA TYR A 166 20.45 2.20 18.34
C TYR A 166 20.45 3.05 17.08
N VAL A 167 19.34 3.76 16.78
CA VAL A 167 19.24 4.59 15.56
C VAL A 167 20.38 5.62 15.53
N ARG A 168 20.66 6.26 16.68
CA ARG A 168 21.76 7.23 16.86
C ARG A 168 23.12 6.70 16.44
N ASN A 169 23.37 5.40 16.54
CA ASN A 169 24.62 4.79 16.11
C ASN A 169 24.58 4.55 14.61
N LEU A 170 23.50 3.95 14.10
CA LEU A 170 23.31 3.58 12.70
C LEU A 170 23.41 4.78 11.74
N VAL A 171 23.14 6.00 12.19
CA VAL A 171 23.26 7.21 11.38
C VAL A 171 24.64 7.88 11.42
N THR A 172 25.63 7.27 12.08
CA THR A 172 27.01 7.77 12.12
C THR A 172 27.86 7.21 10.98
N ASP A 173 28.96 7.89 10.67
CA ASP A 173 29.95 7.45 9.66
C ASP A 173 30.76 6.19 10.07
N LYS A 174 30.43 5.55 11.20
CA LYS A 174 31.12 4.35 11.69
C LYS A 174 30.69 3.07 10.97
N TYR A 175 29.55 3.07 10.31
CA TYR A 175 29.03 1.91 9.59
C TYR A 175 29.56 1.90 8.17
N HIS A 176 29.77 0.70 7.62
CA HIS A 176 30.49 0.54 6.36
C HIS A 176 29.61 0.82 5.13
N PRO A 177 30.24 0.95 3.94
CA PRO A 177 29.51 1.11 2.68
C PRO A 177 28.64 -0.11 2.38
N PHE A 178 27.42 0.12 1.88
CA PHE A 178 26.47 -0.97 1.65
C PHE A 178 26.92 -1.95 0.54
N ASP A 179 26.83 -3.25 0.80
CA ASP A 179 27.05 -4.27 -0.23
C ASP A 179 25.80 -4.45 -1.09
N TYR A 180 25.85 -4.04 -2.35
CA TYR A 180 24.76 -4.28 -3.29
C TYR A 180 24.77 -5.69 -3.90
N GLY A 181 25.84 -6.47 -3.72
CA GLY A 181 26.05 -7.74 -4.41
C GLY A 181 26.28 -7.61 -5.93
N TYR A 182 26.41 -6.38 -6.44
CA TYR A 182 26.55 -6.10 -7.86
C TYR A 182 28.02 -6.17 -8.30
N LYS A 183 28.30 -7.01 -9.31
CA LYS A 183 29.64 -7.22 -9.89
C LYS A 183 29.77 -6.77 -11.35
N GLY A 184 28.70 -6.22 -11.93
CA GLY A 184 28.66 -5.79 -13.33
C GLY A 184 29.30 -4.41 -13.58
N ASN A 185 29.30 -4.00 -14.85
CA ASN A 185 29.79 -2.69 -15.29
C ASN A 185 28.73 -1.60 -15.12
N ASP A 186 29.10 -0.34 -15.39
CA ASP A 186 28.12 0.74 -15.56
C ASP A 186 27.21 0.50 -16.76
N THR A 187 25.91 0.55 -16.53
CA THR A 187 24.89 0.37 -17.56
C THR A 187 24.25 1.68 -18.00
N SER A 188 24.73 2.84 -17.53
CA SER A 188 24.14 4.16 -17.82
C SER A 188 24.07 4.49 -19.31
N GLU A 189 24.99 3.95 -20.12
CA GLU A 189 25.00 4.12 -21.59
C GLU A 189 23.95 3.25 -22.32
N ILE A 190 23.35 2.27 -21.63
CA ILE A 190 22.33 1.38 -22.20
C ILE A 190 20.95 2.03 -22.00
N SER A 191 20.17 2.12 -23.08
CA SER A 191 18.79 2.65 -23.01
C SER A 191 17.94 1.92 -21.95
N ASP A 192 17.02 2.64 -21.29
CA ASP A 192 16.09 2.05 -20.31
C ASP A 192 15.33 0.85 -20.88
N THR A 193 14.85 0.95 -22.12
CA THR A 193 14.11 -0.12 -22.78
C THR A 193 14.93 -1.39 -22.90
N GLU A 194 16.15 -1.29 -23.41
CA GLU A 194 17.04 -2.44 -23.57
C GLU A 194 17.45 -3.02 -22.21
N TYR A 195 17.80 -2.15 -21.26
CA TYR A 195 18.24 -2.58 -19.94
C TYR A 195 17.13 -3.32 -19.18
N TYR A 196 15.95 -2.71 -19.03
CA TYR A 196 14.88 -3.33 -18.25
C TYR A 196 14.29 -4.56 -18.94
N ASN A 197 14.29 -4.63 -20.28
CA ASN A 197 13.95 -5.86 -20.99
C ASN A 197 14.91 -7.01 -20.62
N LYS A 198 16.22 -6.75 -20.50
CA LYS A 198 17.18 -7.74 -20.01
C LYS A 198 16.92 -8.11 -18.54
N VAL A 199 16.63 -7.13 -17.67
CA VAL A 199 16.39 -7.36 -16.24
C VAL A 199 15.17 -8.26 -16.00
N ILE A 200 14.03 -8.01 -16.66
CA ILE A 200 12.82 -8.81 -16.42
C ILE A 200 12.96 -10.27 -16.89
N ASN A 201 13.85 -10.50 -17.86
CA ASN A 201 14.19 -11.82 -18.41
C ASN A 201 15.44 -12.43 -17.77
N SER A 202 16.12 -11.73 -16.87
CA SER A 202 17.32 -12.24 -16.19
C SER A 202 16.95 -13.33 -15.20
N ARG A 203 17.93 -14.16 -14.84
CA ARG A 203 17.75 -15.12 -13.75
C ARG A 203 17.65 -14.38 -12.41
N MET A 204 16.97 -14.97 -11.44
CA MET A 204 16.78 -14.37 -10.10
C MET A 204 18.10 -14.22 -9.34
N ASP A 205 19.12 -15.02 -9.67
CA ASP A 205 20.45 -15.02 -9.07
C ASP A 205 21.42 -14.03 -9.74
N GLU A 206 20.94 -13.26 -10.71
CA GLU A 206 21.67 -12.17 -11.35
C GLU A 206 21.23 -10.85 -10.73
N VAL A 207 22.20 -10.11 -10.19
CA VAL A 207 21.98 -8.82 -9.54
C VAL A 207 21.95 -7.70 -10.59
N PRO A 208 20.84 -6.97 -10.75
CA PRO A 208 20.79 -5.80 -11.62
C PRO A 208 21.68 -4.66 -11.11
N ASP A 209 21.94 -3.71 -11.99
CA ASP A 209 22.68 -2.50 -11.65
C ASP A 209 21.91 -1.63 -10.63
N PRO A 210 22.42 -1.44 -9.40
CA PRO A 210 21.68 -0.74 -8.34
C PRO A 210 21.48 0.75 -8.61
N ARG A 211 22.24 1.35 -9.55
CA ARG A 211 22.04 2.74 -10.02
C ARG A 211 20.71 2.91 -10.76
N ARG A 212 20.10 1.81 -11.19
CA ARG A 212 18.85 1.76 -11.95
C ARG A 212 17.79 0.93 -11.21
N ARG A 213 17.79 1.00 -9.88
CA ARG A 213 16.81 0.31 -9.04
C ARG A 213 15.39 0.81 -9.35
N ARG A 214 14.43 -0.10 -9.36
CA ARG A 214 13.00 0.21 -9.62
C ARG A 214 12.25 0.41 -8.32
N LEU A 215 11.17 1.19 -8.36
CA LEU A 215 10.27 1.46 -7.24
C LEU A 215 8.83 1.05 -7.56
N PHE A 216 8.25 0.19 -6.72
CA PHE A 216 6.89 -0.30 -6.89
C PHE A 216 5.98 0.13 -5.74
N PHE A 217 4.72 0.36 -6.05
CA PHE A 217 3.69 0.77 -5.09
C PHE A 217 2.61 -0.32 -5.02
N PHE A 218 2.39 -0.89 -3.83
CA PHE A 218 1.40 -1.94 -3.59
C PHE A 218 0.34 -1.45 -2.59
N PHE A 219 -0.91 -1.31 -3.03
CA PHE A 219 -2.02 -0.86 -2.17
C PHE A 219 -3.32 -1.59 -2.42
N LEU A 220 -4.15 -1.59 -1.39
CA LEU A 220 -5.53 -2.05 -1.42
C LEU A 220 -6.44 -0.92 -1.93
N PHE A 221 -7.35 -1.23 -2.85
CA PHE A 221 -8.34 -0.29 -3.36
C PHE A 221 -9.77 -0.73 -3.10
N ASN A 222 -10.64 0.24 -2.79
CA ASN A 222 -12.08 0.02 -2.71
C ASN A 222 -12.88 1.04 -3.53
N THR A 223 -13.17 2.22 -2.98
CA THR A 223 -14.04 3.23 -3.64
C THR A 223 -13.44 4.64 -3.68
N GLU A 224 -12.21 4.79 -3.20
CA GLU A 224 -11.54 6.07 -2.95
C GLU A 224 -10.87 6.59 -4.22
N PHE A 225 -11.64 6.69 -5.30
CA PHE A 225 -11.16 7.12 -6.62
C PHE A 225 -10.36 8.43 -6.59
N ASN A 226 -10.80 9.39 -5.77
CA ASN A 226 -10.12 10.66 -5.59
C ASN A 226 -8.74 10.52 -4.94
N ILE A 227 -8.57 9.57 -4.02
CA ILE A 227 -7.29 9.29 -3.36
C ILE A 227 -6.38 8.54 -4.34
N LEU A 228 -6.92 7.57 -5.09
CA LEU A 228 -6.16 6.88 -6.13
C LEU A 228 -5.67 7.85 -7.21
N ASP A 229 -6.49 8.79 -7.65
CA ASP A 229 -6.08 9.82 -8.61
C ASP A 229 -4.89 10.65 -8.08
N VAL A 230 -4.91 11.03 -6.79
CA VAL A 230 -3.80 11.76 -6.14
C VAL A 230 -2.57 10.86 -6.07
N GLN A 231 -2.70 9.61 -5.61
CA GLN A 231 -1.61 8.64 -5.49
C GLN A 231 -0.90 8.43 -6.85
N LEU A 232 -1.68 8.19 -7.91
CA LEU A 232 -1.14 7.99 -9.24
C LEU A 232 -0.45 9.25 -9.77
N SER A 233 -1.07 10.42 -9.57
CA SER A 233 -0.51 11.70 -10.00
C SER A 233 0.81 12.04 -9.30
N GLU A 234 0.83 11.95 -7.97
CA GLU A 234 1.95 12.33 -7.11
C GLU A 234 3.18 11.43 -7.36
N TYR A 235 2.97 10.14 -7.64
CA TYR A 235 4.09 9.19 -7.76
C TYR A 235 4.38 8.73 -9.18
N TYR A 236 3.69 9.23 -10.21
CA TYR A 236 3.88 8.72 -11.58
C TYR A 236 5.33 8.86 -12.08
N GLU A 237 6.02 9.97 -11.78
CA GLU A 237 7.40 10.18 -12.24
C GLU A 237 8.42 9.28 -11.54
N ILE A 238 8.15 8.89 -10.30
CA ILE A 238 9.09 8.11 -9.48
C ILE A 238 8.77 6.61 -9.46
N ALA A 239 7.51 6.21 -9.56
CA ALA A 239 7.09 4.83 -9.56
C ALA A 239 7.35 4.17 -10.93
N ASP A 240 7.82 2.93 -10.91
CA ASP A 240 7.90 2.09 -12.09
C ASP A 240 6.56 1.36 -12.32
N TYR A 241 5.92 0.86 -11.26
CA TYR A 241 4.58 0.24 -11.34
C TYR A 241 3.73 0.48 -10.08
N PHE A 242 2.42 0.49 -10.29
CA PHE A 242 1.39 0.44 -9.24
C PHE A 242 0.64 -0.89 -9.34
N VAL A 243 0.78 -1.75 -8.34
CA VAL A 243 -0.03 -2.97 -8.20
C VAL A 243 -1.19 -2.65 -7.29
N ILE A 244 -2.40 -2.73 -7.85
CA ILE A 244 -3.62 -2.32 -7.16
C ILE A 244 -4.45 -3.56 -6.89
N TYR A 245 -4.48 -3.97 -5.62
CA TYR A 245 -5.33 -5.06 -5.17
C TYR A 245 -6.78 -4.60 -5.09
N GLU A 246 -7.68 -5.41 -5.61
CA GLU A 246 -9.12 -5.19 -5.48
C GLU A 246 -9.83 -6.51 -5.23
N ALA A 247 -10.84 -6.54 -4.35
CA ALA A 247 -11.67 -7.74 -4.16
C ALA A 247 -13.07 -7.59 -4.77
N ASN A 248 -13.70 -8.70 -5.15
CA ASN A 248 -15.13 -8.72 -5.51
C ASN A 248 -16.08 -8.75 -4.29
N SER A 249 -15.54 -8.61 -3.08
CA SER A 249 -16.28 -8.42 -1.84
C SER A 249 -15.63 -7.34 -0.96
N THR A 250 -16.39 -6.75 -0.04
CA THR A 250 -15.85 -5.93 1.05
C THR A 250 -15.17 -6.84 2.10
N PHE A 251 -14.35 -6.27 2.99
CA PHE A 251 -13.85 -7.03 4.14
C PHE A 251 -14.99 -7.44 5.08
N SER A 252 -16.08 -6.68 5.16
CA SER A 252 -17.31 -7.11 5.85
C SER A 252 -18.05 -8.28 5.18
N GLY A 253 -17.66 -8.68 3.96
CA GLY A 253 -18.19 -9.87 3.25
C GLY A 253 -19.35 -9.58 2.31
N MET A 254 -19.66 -8.31 2.06
CA MET A 254 -20.68 -7.93 1.11
C MET A 254 -20.10 -7.99 -0.30
N PRO A 255 -20.75 -8.66 -1.27
CA PRO A 255 -20.34 -8.59 -2.66
C PRO A 255 -20.24 -7.14 -3.14
N LYS A 256 -19.20 -6.81 -3.92
CA LYS A 256 -18.99 -5.49 -4.50
C LYS A 256 -18.50 -5.58 -5.95
N PRO A 257 -18.79 -4.56 -6.78
CA PRO A 257 -18.15 -4.44 -8.08
C PRO A 257 -16.64 -4.31 -7.96
N LEU A 258 -15.92 -4.73 -9.00
CA LEU A 258 -14.51 -4.39 -9.18
C LEU A 258 -14.42 -2.95 -9.74
N TYR A 259 -14.59 -1.96 -8.86
CA TYR A 259 -14.55 -0.54 -9.16
C TYR A 259 -13.31 -0.14 -9.98
N PHE A 260 -12.10 -0.40 -9.49
CA PHE A 260 -10.87 0.01 -10.19
C PHE A 260 -10.72 -0.75 -11.50
N THR A 261 -10.82 -2.08 -11.46
CA THR A 261 -10.58 -2.93 -12.63
C THR A 261 -11.55 -2.59 -13.76
N ARG A 262 -12.83 -2.41 -13.45
CA ARG A 262 -13.84 -2.00 -14.45
C ARG A 262 -13.59 -0.58 -14.94
N THR A 263 -13.19 0.37 -14.07
CA THR A 263 -12.81 1.73 -14.52
C THR A 263 -11.68 1.69 -15.54
N LEU A 264 -10.65 0.89 -15.26
CA LEU A 264 -9.47 0.74 -16.10
C LEU A 264 -9.80 0.13 -17.48
N LEU A 265 -10.78 -0.78 -17.53
CA LEU A 265 -11.17 -1.48 -18.76
C LEU A 265 -12.25 -0.76 -19.57
N GLU A 266 -13.20 -0.10 -18.90
CA GLU A 266 -14.43 0.42 -19.51
C GLU A 266 -14.36 1.92 -19.81
N THR A 267 -13.37 2.63 -19.26
CA THR A 267 -13.26 4.10 -19.36
C THR A 267 -11.86 4.57 -19.71
N ASN A 268 -11.74 5.86 -20.05
CA ASN A 268 -10.48 6.54 -20.31
C ASN A 268 -9.88 7.25 -19.08
N ARG A 269 -10.44 7.09 -17.86
CA ARG A 269 -9.99 7.79 -16.65
C ARG A 269 -8.48 7.66 -16.41
N TYR A 270 -7.93 6.47 -16.68
CA TYR A 270 -6.54 6.12 -16.39
C TYR A 270 -5.64 6.02 -17.61
N ASP A 271 -6.06 6.55 -18.78
CA ASP A 271 -5.28 6.43 -20.02
C ASP A 271 -3.87 7.02 -19.94
N LYS A 272 -3.67 8.07 -19.12
CA LYS A 272 -2.36 8.70 -18.88
C LYS A 272 -1.43 7.90 -17.95
N TYR A 273 -1.98 6.93 -17.21
CA TYR A 273 -1.25 6.18 -16.19
C TYR A 273 -1.14 4.69 -16.51
N LYS A 274 -1.95 4.20 -17.46
CA LYS A 274 -2.17 2.76 -17.71
C LYS A 274 -0.92 1.98 -18.11
N ASP A 275 0.15 2.67 -18.53
CA ASP A 275 1.45 2.06 -18.84
C ASP A 275 2.18 1.54 -17.60
N LYS A 276 1.74 1.93 -16.39
CA LYS A 276 2.32 1.50 -15.11
C LYS A 276 1.32 0.81 -14.17
N LEU A 277 0.06 0.66 -14.56
CA LEU A 277 -0.98 0.09 -13.70
C LEU A 277 -1.08 -1.43 -13.88
N ILE A 278 -1.10 -2.16 -12.77
CA ILE A 278 -1.30 -3.60 -12.73
C ILE A 278 -2.53 -3.90 -11.85
N PRO A 279 -3.71 -4.20 -12.44
CA PRO A 279 -4.87 -4.65 -11.68
C PRO A 279 -4.62 -6.05 -11.12
N LEU A 280 -4.83 -6.21 -9.81
CA LEU A 280 -4.80 -7.48 -9.10
C LEU A 280 -6.17 -7.75 -8.45
N PRO A 281 -7.21 -8.07 -9.23
CA PRO A 281 -8.49 -8.42 -8.65
C PRO A 281 -8.49 -9.87 -8.16
N LEU A 282 -9.02 -10.10 -6.96
CA LEU A 282 -9.06 -11.43 -6.35
C LEU A 282 -10.41 -11.71 -5.69
N GLU A 283 -10.75 -13.00 -5.61
CA GLU A 283 -11.89 -13.47 -4.84
C GLU A 283 -11.47 -13.70 -3.39
N ILE A 284 -12.22 -13.14 -2.44
CA ILE A 284 -12.01 -13.39 -1.02
C ILE A 284 -12.98 -14.48 -0.58
N THR A 285 -12.47 -15.70 -0.44
CA THR A 285 -13.26 -16.87 0.00
C THR A 285 -13.12 -17.17 1.49
N LEU A 286 -12.35 -16.37 2.23
CA LEU A 286 -12.07 -16.57 3.66
C LEU A 286 -13.30 -16.27 4.53
N ASP A 287 -13.72 -17.25 5.33
CA ASP A 287 -14.85 -17.14 6.26
C ASP A 287 -14.47 -17.43 7.73
N GLU A 288 -13.35 -16.87 8.17
CA GLU A 288 -12.85 -17.01 9.54
C GLU A 288 -13.22 -15.82 10.42
N ASP A 289 -13.37 -16.05 11.73
CA ASP A 289 -13.57 -15.01 12.75
C ASP A 289 -12.45 -15.13 13.80
N ASN A 290 -11.72 -14.03 14.04
CA ASN A 290 -10.63 -13.98 15.02
C ASN A 290 -11.06 -13.46 16.40
N GLY A 291 -12.37 -13.39 16.67
CA GLY A 291 -12.93 -12.78 17.88
C GLY A 291 -13.07 -11.26 17.81
N ARG A 292 -12.61 -10.63 16.72
CA ARG A 292 -12.87 -9.23 16.35
C ARG A 292 -13.71 -9.13 15.06
N GLY A 293 -14.33 -10.22 14.65
CA GLY A 293 -15.12 -10.33 13.43
C GLY A 293 -14.34 -10.86 12.23
N LYS A 294 -15.06 -11.04 11.12
CA LYS A 294 -14.54 -11.68 9.90
C LYS A 294 -13.77 -10.76 8.94
N ALA A 295 -13.72 -9.46 9.24
CA ALA A 295 -13.14 -8.47 8.33
C ALA A 295 -11.60 -8.41 8.37
N PHE A 296 -11.01 -8.35 9.57
CA PHE A 296 -9.55 -8.39 9.74
C PHE A 296 -8.89 -9.63 9.11
N PRO A 297 -9.43 -10.85 9.26
CA PRO A 297 -8.91 -12.03 8.55
C PRO A 297 -8.76 -11.82 7.04
N ARG A 298 -9.78 -11.25 6.41
CA ARG A 298 -9.82 -11.01 4.96
C ARG A 298 -8.83 -9.93 4.54
N GLU A 299 -8.67 -8.90 5.36
CA GLU A 299 -7.69 -7.84 5.14
C GLU A 299 -6.25 -8.37 5.23
N ILE A 300 -5.94 -9.18 6.24
CA ILE A 300 -4.62 -9.82 6.40
C ILE A 300 -4.30 -10.68 5.16
N MET A 301 -5.26 -11.50 4.70
CA MET A 301 -5.08 -12.31 3.49
C MET A 301 -4.82 -11.44 2.26
N ALA A 302 -5.61 -10.37 2.07
CA ALA A 302 -5.42 -9.44 0.96
C ALA A 302 -4.00 -8.84 0.93
N ARG A 303 -3.51 -8.36 2.09
CA ARG A 303 -2.16 -7.80 2.23
C ARG A 303 -1.07 -8.83 1.92
N ARG A 304 -1.21 -10.05 2.45
CA ARG A 304 -0.25 -11.14 2.21
C ARG A 304 -0.16 -11.51 0.74
N VAL A 305 -1.30 -11.74 0.09
CA VAL A 305 -1.36 -12.14 -1.32
C VAL A 305 -0.90 -11.01 -2.24
N MET A 306 -1.18 -9.75 -1.89
CA MET A 306 -0.76 -8.58 -2.67
C MET A 306 0.76 -8.48 -2.80
N ILE A 307 1.52 -8.72 -1.74
CA ILE A 307 3.00 -8.66 -1.80
C ILE A 307 3.53 -9.72 -2.75
N GLU A 308 3.12 -10.98 -2.56
CA GLU A 308 3.60 -12.10 -3.35
C GLU A 308 3.28 -11.93 -4.84
N LYS A 309 2.00 -11.71 -5.15
CA LYS A 309 1.54 -11.53 -6.54
C LYS A 309 2.04 -10.23 -7.15
N GLY A 310 2.21 -9.17 -6.36
CA GLY A 310 2.75 -7.89 -6.80
C GLY A 310 4.21 -7.99 -7.21
N LEU A 311 5.06 -8.59 -6.38
CA LEU A 311 6.48 -8.84 -6.69
C LEU A 311 6.65 -9.72 -7.92
N ARG A 312 5.79 -10.74 -8.07
CA ARG A 312 5.73 -11.57 -9.27
C ARG A 312 5.35 -10.76 -10.50
N ALA A 313 4.34 -9.90 -10.38
CA ALA A 313 3.78 -9.17 -11.50
C ALA A 313 4.78 -8.23 -12.18
N VAL A 314 5.61 -7.59 -11.36
CA VAL A 314 6.62 -6.62 -11.79
C VAL A 314 7.97 -7.28 -12.12
N HIS A 315 8.04 -8.61 -12.05
CA HIS A 315 9.28 -9.39 -12.17
C HIS A 315 10.38 -8.79 -11.27
N ALA A 316 10.09 -8.63 -9.97
CA ALA A 316 11.04 -8.04 -9.03
C ALA A 316 12.39 -8.79 -9.06
N ARG A 317 13.49 -8.04 -8.91
CA ARG A 317 14.87 -8.50 -8.87
C ARG A 317 15.60 -7.83 -7.70
N HIS A 318 16.71 -8.45 -7.27
CA HIS A 318 17.46 -8.01 -6.10
C HIS A 318 17.75 -6.50 -6.14
N GLY A 319 17.46 -5.81 -5.05
CA GLY A 319 17.70 -4.36 -4.93
C GLY A 319 16.57 -3.46 -5.44
N ASP A 320 15.56 -4.00 -6.13
CA ASP A 320 14.31 -3.26 -6.35
C ASP A 320 13.66 -2.91 -5.00
N ILE A 321 13.01 -1.76 -4.94
CA ILE A 321 12.32 -1.27 -3.75
C ILE A 321 10.81 -1.30 -3.98
N PHE A 322 10.05 -1.64 -2.94
CA PHE A 322 8.60 -1.59 -3.00
C PHE A 322 8.02 -0.98 -1.73
N ILE A 323 6.90 -0.30 -1.89
CA ILE A 323 6.14 0.32 -0.81
C ILE A 323 4.89 -0.52 -0.60
N HIS A 324 4.63 -0.83 0.65
CA HIS A 324 3.42 -1.50 1.07
C HIS A 324 2.70 -0.63 2.11
N GLY A 325 1.47 -0.23 1.78
CA GLY A 325 0.64 0.60 2.63
C GLY A 325 -0.84 0.45 2.35
N ASP A 326 -1.63 1.27 3.02
CA ASP A 326 -2.97 1.61 2.60
C ASP A 326 -2.95 2.75 1.57
N LEU A 327 -4.03 2.86 0.79
CA LEU A 327 -4.12 3.86 -0.27
C LEU A 327 -4.08 5.29 0.27
N ASP A 328 -4.50 5.51 1.51
CA ASP A 328 -4.47 6.78 2.23
C ASP A 328 -3.15 7.05 2.97
N GLU A 329 -2.11 6.24 2.75
CA GLU A 329 -0.77 6.42 3.30
C GLU A 329 0.21 6.87 2.20
N PHE A 330 0.67 8.10 2.30
CA PHE A 330 1.44 8.80 1.26
C PHE A 330 2.85 9.12 1.77
N PRO A 331 3.90 8.48 1.27
CA PRO A 331 5.27 8.86 1.58
C PRO A 331 5.66 10.11 0.80
N LYS A 332 6.41 11.03 1.39
CA LYS A 332 6.73 12.29 0.72
C LYS A 332 7.65 12.08 -0.48
N PRO A 333 7.32 12.63 -1.66
CA PRO A 333 8.07 12.42 -2.90
C PRO A 333 9.55 12.75 -2.76
N HIS A 334 9.89 13.86 -2.09
CA HIS A 334 11.27 14.30 -1.91
C HIS A 334 12.11 13.31 -1.08
N ALA A 335 11.50 12.56 -0.14
CA ALA A 335 12.19 11.47 0.56
C ALA A 335 12.39 10.27 -0.36
N LEU A 336 11.35 9.89 -1.12
CA LEU A 336 11.43 8.75 -2.02
C LEU A 336 12.43 8.95 -3.17
N PHE A 337 12.49 10.13 -3.78
CA PHE A 337 13.45 10.40 -4.86
C PHE A 337 14.89 10.19 -4.38
N ARG A 338 15.23 10.71 -3.20
CA ARG A 338 16.52 10.48 -2.55
C ARG A 338 16.77 9.01 -2.26
N MET A 339 15.78 8.28 -1.73
CA MET A 339 15.94 6.84 -1.47
C MET A 339 16.07 5.99 -2.74
N LYS A 340 15.44 6.38 -3.84
CA LYS A 340 15.54 5.70 -5.14
C LYS A 340 16.85 6.00 -5.86
N LYS A 341 17.28 7.28 -5.86
CA LYS A 341 18.40 7.78 -6.68
C LYS A 341 19.75 7.73 -5.95
N CYS A 342 19.75 7.80 -4.63
CA CYS A 342 20.95 7.80 -3.80
C CYS A 342 21.08 6.51 -2.99
N GLY A 343 22.30 6.23 -2.55
CA GLY A 343 22.62 5.20 -1.56
C GLY A 343 23.05 5.79 -0.22
N GLY A 344 23.44 4.91 0.70
CA GLY A 344 23.87 5.25 2.05
C GLY A 344 22.76 5.15 3.11
N TRP A 345 21.55 4.72 2.73
CA TRP A 345 20.45 4.47 3.67
C TRP A 345 20.11 2.98 3.81
N GLU A 346 20.54 2.16 2.86
CA GLU A 346 20.15 0.76 2.72
C GLU A 346 20.60 -0.10 3.91
N HIS A 347 21.71 0.28 4.55
CA HIS A 347 22.21 -0.39 5.75
C HIS A 347 21.25 -0.27 6.93
N LEU A 348 20.41 0.77 6.97
CA LEU A 348 19.39 0.92 7.99
C LEU A 348 18.37 -0.23 7.95
N GLN A 349 18.06 -0.74 6.75
CA GLN A 349 17.18 -1.90 6.56
C GLN A 349 17.99 -3.21 6.56
N MET A 350 19.02 -3.31 5.73
CA MET A 350 19.68 -4.58 5.37
C MET A 350 21.00 -4.83 6.10
N GLY A 351 21.43 -3.92 6.99
CA GLY A 351 22.72 -4.04 7.66
C GLY A 351 23.88 -4.04 6.66
N ILE A 352 24.67 -5.12 6.64
CA ILE A 352 25.79 -5.25 5.70
C ILE A 352 25.38 -5.38 4.23
N GLY A 353 24.16 -5.80 3.94
CA GLY A 353 23.67 -6.01 2.58
C GLY A 353 24.05 -7.36 1.98
N GLY A 354 24.39 -7.36 0.69
CA GLY A 354 24.82 -8.48 -0.15
C GLY A 354 23.76 -8.94 -1.13
N GLY A 355 24.18 -9.62 -2.19
CA GLY A 355 23.30 -10.16 -3.23
C GLY A 355 23.37 -11.68 -3.36
N PRO A 356 22.46 -12.31 -4.15
CA PRO A 356 22.53 -13.72 -4.45
C PRO A 356 23.82 -14.11 -5.17
N LYS A 357 24.29 -15.33 -4.87
CA LYS A 357 25.29 -16.03 -5.65
C LYS A 357 24.64 -16.68 -6.86
N SER A 358 25.39 -16.67 -7.96
CA SER A 358 24.95 -17.30 -9.20
C SER A 358 25.00 -18.82 -9.09
N PHE A 359 23.90 -19.51 -9.39
CA PHE A 359 23.84 -20.97 -9.54
C PHE A 359 24.68 -21.51 -10.72
N LYS A 360 25.31 -20.63 -11.52
CA LYS A 360 26.37 -21.05 -12.45
C LYS A 360 27.63 -21.51 -11.70
N ASP A 361 27.80 -21.08 -10.45
CA ASP A 361 28.88 -21.54 -9.58
C ASP A 361 28.45 -22.87 -8.93
N SER A 362 29.22 -23.94 -9.10
CA SER A 362 28.85 -25.30 -8.65
C SER A 362 28.67 -25.44 -7.13
N ASP A 363 29.22 -24.50 -6.36
CA ASP A 363 29.36 -24.61 -4.91
C ASP A 363 28.37 -23.71 -4.16
N VAL A 364 27.35 -23.17 -4.83
CA VAL A 364 26.33 -22.33 -4.19
C VAL A 364 25.45 -23.16 -3.28
N LYS A 365 25.68 -22.96 -1.99
CA LYS A 365 24.83 -23.45 -0.91
C LYS A 365 23.50 -22.70 -0.90
N SER A 366 22.43 -23.43 -1.21
CA SER A 366 21.04 -23.01 -1.03
C SER A 366 20.30 -24.15 -0.36
N TYR A 367 19.37 -23.85 0.56
CA TYR A 367 18.50 -24.88 1.15
C TYR A 367 17.50 -25.47 0.13
N PHE A 368 17.43 -24.95 -1.11
CA PHE A 368 16.75 -25.65 -2.21
C PHE A 368 17.56 -26.81 -2.78
N VAL A 369 18.87 -26.80 -2.60
CA VAL A 369 19.81 -27.75 -3.22
C VAL A 369 20.46 -28.65 -2.18
N ASP A 370 20.82 -28.09 -1.01
CA ASP A 370 21.52 -28.76 0.07
C ASP A 370 20.53 -29.15 1.18
N LYS A 371 20.05 -30.40 1.13
CA LYS A 371 19.06 -30.96 2.06
C LYS A 371 19.56 -31.08 3.51
N ASP A 372 20.87 -31.02 3.69
CA ASP A 372 21.52 -31.09 5.00
C ASP A 372 21.74 -29.68 5.60
N MET A 373 21.34 -28.62 4.87
CA MET A 373 21.42 -27.25 5.35
C MET A 373 20.33 -26.97 6.40
N ASN A 374 20.71 -27.08 7.66
CA ASN A 374 19.85 -26.73 8.79
C ASN A 374 19.61 -25.21 8.88
N VAL A 375 18.41 -24.76 8.46
CA VAL A 375 17.95 -23.37 8.66
C VAL A 375 17.03 -23.30 9.88
N PRO A 376 17.37 -22.51 10.91
CA PRO A 376 16.49 -22.37 12.06
C PRO A 376 15.17 -21.71 11.65
N VAL A 377 14.06 -22.19 12.21
CA VAL A 377 12.74 -21.55 12.14
C VAL A 377 12.31 -21.10 13.53
N ASN A 378 11.63 -19.95 13.61
CA ASN A 378 11.05 -19.48 14.88
C ASN A 378 9.77 -20.28 15.24
N VAL A 379 9.12 -19.94 16.35
CA VAL A 379 7.88 -20.59 16.81
C VAL A 379 6.71 -20.43 15.84
N ASP A 380 6.77 -19.44 14.94
CA ASP A 380 5.78 -19.17 13.90
C ASP A 380 6.11 -19.87 12.57
N GLY A 381 7.15 -20.72 12.51
CA GLY A 381 7.59 -21.39 11.28
C GLY A 381 8.32 -20.48 10.28
N THR A 382 8.65 -19.24 10.66
CA THR A 382 9.40 -18.30 9.80
C THR A 382 10.89 -18.61 9.84
N TYR A 383 11.56 -18.61 8.68
CA TYR A 383 13.02 -18.76 8.59
C TYR A 383 13.75 -17.67 9.39
N MET A 384 14.59 -18.09 10.33
CA MET A 384 15.45 -17.21 11.10
C MET A 384 16.73 -16.92 10.32
N VAL A 385 16.68 -15.83 9.56
CA VAL A 385 17.77 -15.34 8.74
C VAL A 385 18.32 -14.03 9.29
N ASP A 386 19.64 -13.95 9.50
CA ASP A 386 20.33 -12.84 10.17
C ASP A 386 20.82 -11.75 9.19
N TYR A 387 19.93 -11.28 8.31
CA TYR A 387 20.34 -10.54 7.09
C TYR A 387 19.80 -9.12 7.04
N TYR A 388 18.78 -8.81 7.82
CA TYR A 388 18.23 -7.47 7.90
C TYR A 388 18.43 -6.91 9.30
N ASN A 389 18.69 -5.61 9.37
CA ASN A 389 18.58 -4.85 10.60
C ASN A 389 17.10 -4.55 10.91
N GLN A 390 16.34 -4.17 9.89
CA GLN A 390 14.89 -3.98 9.93
C GLN A 390 14.24 -4.66 8.72
N LEU A 391 13.04 -5.24 8.89
CA LEU A 391 12.34 -5.86 7.76
C LEU A 391 11.96 -4.85 6.67
N SER A 392 11.63 -3.64 7.09
CA SER A 392 11.24 -2.48 6.30
C SER A 392 11.69 -1.21 7.02
N ILE A 393 11.54 -0.06 6.36
CA ILE A 393 11.62 1.25 6.99
C ILE A 393 10.25 1.91 6.85
N GLY A 394 9.72 2.47 7.94
CA GLY A 394 8.44 3.18 7.93
C GLY A 394 8.63 4.68 7.73
N PHE A 395 7.63 5.32 7.13
CA PHE A 395 7.54 6.78 7.07
C PHE A 395 6.76 7.30 8.28
N MET A 396 7.35 8.21 9.06
CA MET A 396 6.63 8.82 10.17
C MET A 396 5.66 9.88 9.62
N SER A 397 4.39 9.52 9.58
CA SER A 397 3.32 10.23 8.91
C SER A 397 2.41 10.97 9.88
N TRP A 398 2.05 12.18 9.46
CA TRP A 398 1.05 13.00 10.11
C TRP A 398 -0.35 12.45 9.80
N PHE A 399 -1.11 12.12 10.85
CA PHE A 399 -2.44 11.54 10.72
C PHE A 399 -3.50 12.63 10.62
N TYR A 400 -3.91 12.92 9.39
CA TYR A 400 -4.98 13.86 9.08
C TYR A 400 -6.31 13.13 8.96
N GLU A 401 -7.39 13.82 9.29
CA GLU A 401 -8.74 13.27 9.22
C GLU A 401 -9.69 14.21 8.46
N TYR A 402 -10.34 13.70 7.41
CA TYR A 402 -11.25 14.38 6.48
C TYR A 402 -10.70 15.59 5.68
N SER A 403 -9.75 16.35 6.22
CA SER A 403 -9.07 17.49 5.59
C SER A 403 -7.67 17.71 6.21
N PHE A 404 -6.81 18.45 5.52
CA PHE A 404 -5.46 18.77 6.01
C PHE A 404 -5.44 19.75 7.20
N HIS A 405 -6.61 20.26 7.61
CA HIS A 405 -6.75 21.16 8.76
C HIS A 405 -7.07 20.46 10.07
N ILE A 406 -7.27 19.13 10.05
CA ILE A 406 -7.67 18.38 11.23
C ILE A 406 -6.70 17.21 11.37
N ILE A 407 -6.06 17.11 12.53
CA ILE A 407 -5.00 16.16 12.79
C ILE A 407 -5.19 15.45 14.13
N ASN A 408 -4.71 14.22 14.24
CA ASN A 408 -4.82 13.47 15.50
C ASN A 408 -3.98 14.07 16.63
N ASN A 409 -2.77 14.53 16.30
CA ASN A 409 -1.82 15.11 17.23
C ASN A 409 -1.01 16.18 16.49
N ASP A 410 -0.94 17.38 17.07
CA ASP A 410 -0.26 18.56 16.52
C ASP A 410 1.19 18.69 17.00
N THR A 411 1.61 17.88 17.97
CA THR A 411 2.97 17.90 18.51
C THR A 411 3.91 16.91 17.83
N VAL A 412 3.37 15.78 17.37
CA VAL A 412 4.17 14.71 16.77
C VAL A 412 3.33 13.89 15.79
N PRO A 413 3.91 13.44 14.67
CA PRO A 413 3.26 12.42 13.85
C PRO A 413 3.04 11.14 14.68
N VAL A 414 1.99 10.38 14.36
CA VAL A 414 1.54 9.24 15.19
C VAL A 414 1.39 7.93 14.42
N THR A 415 1.65 7.94 13.12
CA THR A 415 1.51 6.76 12.26
C THR A 415 2.80 6.51 11.53
N ALA A 416 3.33 5.30 11.58
CA ALA A 416 4.63 4.95 11.00
C ALA A 416 4.47 4.18 9.68
N HIS A 417 3.62 4.68 8.78
CA HIS A 417 3.29 4.06 7.51
C HIS A 417 3.21 5.08 6.36
N PRO A 418 3.38 4.67 5.09
CA PRO A 418 3.56 3.28 4.65
C PRO A 418 4.97 2.77 4.95
N ASP A 419 5.24 1.52 4.58
CA ASP A 419 6.55 0.90 4.75
C ASP A 419 7.22 0.69 3.40
N ILE A 420 8.52 0.95 3.33
CA ILE A 420 9.38 0.66 2.19
C ILE A 420 10.32 -0.51 2.50
N ALA A 421 10.49 -1.40 1.53
CA ALA A 421 11.38 -2.54 1.64
C ALA A 421 12.17 -2.79 0.35
N ILE A 422 13.43 -3.20 0.50
CA ILE A 422 14.26 -3.78 -0.55
C ILE A 422 13.84 -5.25 -0.80
N PHE A 423 13.59 -5.61 -2.06
CA PHE A 423 13.39 -6.99 -2.48
C PHE A 423 14.72 -7.76 -2.46
N ASP A 424 14.77 -8.84 -1.67
CA ASP A 424 15.97 -9.62 -1.45
C ASP A 424 15.88 -10.97 -2.17
N ALA A 425 16.42 -11.03 -3.38
CA ALA A 425 16.43 -12.26 -4.15
C ALA A 425 17.14 -13.44 -3.47
N ARG A 426 18.08 -13.23 -2.52
CA ARG A 426 18.70 -14.34 -1.77
C ARG A 426 17.67 -15.13 -0.99
N ARG A 427 16.73 -14.41 -0.36
CA ARG A 427 15.60 -15.01 0.37
C ARG A 427 14.74 -15.84 -0.57
N SER A 428 14.42 -15.29 -1.75
CA SER A 428 13.69 -16.02 -2.80
C SER A 428 14.44 -17.23 -3.34
N LEU A 429 15.78 -17.22 -3.31
CA LEU A 429 16.66 -18.27 -3.82
C LEU A 429 17.17 -19.26 -2.77
N GLY A 430 16.74 -19.08 -1.53
CA GLY A 430 17.13 -19.91 -0.43
C GLY A 430 18.59 -19.88 -0.05
N GLN A 431 19.25 -18.75 -0.32
CA GLN A 431 20.66 -18.56 -0.05
C GLN A 431 20.87 -17.80 1.26
N LEU A 432 21.83 -18.26 2.05
CA LEU A 432 22.29 -17.55 3.24
C LEU A 432 23.43 -16.59 2.81
N PRO A 433 23.50 -15.35 3.33
CA PRO A 433 24.62 -14.47 3.10
C PRO A 433 25.84 -15.01 3.84
N GLU A 434 26.97 -14.59 3.30
CA GLU A 434 28.29 -14.93 3.79
C GLU A 434 28.64 -14.17 5.07
N ARG A 435 28.01 -13.01 5.30
CA ARG A 435 28.24 -12.14 6.46
C ARG A 435 26.97 -12.00 7.28
N THR A 436 27.12 -11.99 8.60
CA THR A 436 25.99 -11.95 9.56
C THR A 436 25.93 -10.60 10.26
N ASN A 437 24.71 -10.13 10.54
CA ASN A 437 24.50 -8.88 11.29
C ASN A 437 24.64 -9.10 12.82
N SER A 438 24.66 -10.36 13.30
CA SER A 438 24.77 -10.75 14.70
C SER A 438 25.77 -11.91 14.93
N ASN A 439 26.07 -12.18 16.21
CA ASN A 439 26.89 -13.32 16.66
C ASN A 439 26.06 -14.60 17.00
N ARG A 440 24.78 -14.67 16.61
CA ARG A 440 23.91 -15.79 17.02
C ARG A 440 24.25 -17.07 16.26
N LYS A 441 24.46 -18.17 17.00
CA LYS A 441 24.57 -19.53 16.44
C LYS A 441 23.21 -19.99 15.93
N ARG A 442 23.18 -20.56 14.72
CA ARG A 442 21.98 -21.15 14.12
C ARG A 442 21.70 -22.52 14.77
N SER A 443 20.46 -22.77 15.17
CA SER A 443 20.03 -24.07 15.71
C SER A 443 19.63 -25.03 14.59
N GLU A 444 19.84 -26.32 14.81
CA GLU A 444 19.46 -27.41 13.89
C GLU A 444 17.97 -27.76 14.01
N ARG A 445 17.22 -27.68 12.91
CA ARG A 445 15.84 -28.19 12.75
C ARG A 445 15.56 -28.54 11.29
N GLU A 446 14.61 -29.46 11.06
CA GLU A 446 14.24 -29.99 9.75
C GLU A 446 13.73 -28.95 8.75
N ASP A 447 14.13 -29.16 7.49
CA ASP A 447 13.98 -28.27 6.35
C ASP A 447 12.61 -28.41 5.65
N PRO A 448 11.78 -27.36 5.66
CA PRO A 448 10.53 -27.36 4.92
C PRO A 448 10.75 -27.39 3.39
N LEU A 449 11.93 -27.12 2.85
CA LEU A 449 12.12 -26.80 1.43
C LEU A 449 12.60 -27.95 0.55
N LEU A 450 12.47 -29.16 1.07
CA LEU A 450 12.47 -30.39 0.28
C LEU A 450 11.27 -30.51 -0.70
N ASP A 451 10.40 -29.49 -0.81
CA ASP A 451 9.27 -29.47 -1.73
C ASP A 451 9.70 -29.08 -3.15
N PRO A 452 9.64 -30.00 -4.14
CA PRO A 452 10.07 -29.74 -5.51
C PRO A 452 9.21 -28.71 -6.28
N ASN A 453 8.10 -28.22 -5.69
CA ASN A 453 7.22 -27.21 -6.30
C ASN A 453 7.42 -25.80 -5.74
N PHE A 454 8.54 -25.55 -5.05
CA PHE A 454 8.79 -24.26 -4.41
C PHE A 454 8.90 -23.10 -5.42
N ASP A 455 8.18 -22.01 -5.15
CA ASP A 455 8.15 -20.81 -5.97
C ASP A 455 8.82 -19.61 -5.26
N PRO A 456 9.80 -18.94 -5.90
CA PRO A 456 10.61 -17.88 -5.28
C PRO A 456 9.82 -16.65 -4.84
N TYR A 457 8.69 -16.36 -5.50
CA TYR A 457 7.80 -15.26 -5.09
C TYR A 457 6.79 -15.74 -4.05
N GLN A 458 6.33 -17.00 -4.14
CA GLN A 458 5.50 -17.63 -3.10
C GLN A 458 6.18 -17.57 -1.73
N GLY A 459 7.51 -17.59 -1.68
CA GLY A 459 8.31 -17.34 -0.49
C GLY A 459 8.01 -16.03 0.26
N TYR A 460 7.24 -15.08 -0.28
CA TYR A 460 6.73 -13.89 0.41
C TYR A 460 5.27 -14.05 0.92
N SER A 461 4.75 -15.27 0.92
CA SER A 461 3.42 -15.71 1.41
C SER A 461 3.52 -17.13 2.01
N TYR A 462 2.41 -17.67 2.53
CA TYR A 462 2.36 -19.09 2.91
C TYR A 462 1.92 -19.96 1.72
N THR A 463 2.33 -21.23 1.72
CA THR A 463 1.76 -22.24 0.80
C THR A 463 0.26 -22.45 1.01
N ASP A 464 -0.24 -22.24 2.23
CA ASP A 464 -1.67 -22.22 2.55
C ASP A 464 -2.10 -20.80 2.92
N ASN A 465 -2.89 -20.17 2.05
CA ASN A 465 -3.52 -18.87 2.29
C ASN A 465 -5.04 -19.00 2.47
N SER A 466 -5.55 -20.21 2.74
CA SER A 466 -6.98 -20.45 2.95
C SER A 466 -7.47 -20.03 4.33
N ASN A 467 -6.55 -19.66 5.24
CA ASN A 467 -6.80 -19.31 6.63
C ASN A 467 -5.80 -18.23 7.11
N MET A 468 -6.08 -17.61 8.26
CA MET A 468 -5.13 -16.70 8.92
C MET A 468 -3.99 -17.43 9.64
N GLN A 469 -4.15 -18.74 9.85
CA GLN A 469 -3.13 -19.49 10.56
C GLN A 469 -1.85 -19.47 9.73
N LYS A 470 -0.72 -19.47 10.43
CA LYS A 470 0.62 -19.51 9.85
C LYS A 470 0.96 -20.93 9.41
N THR A 471 0.04 -21.56 8.69
CA THR A 471 0.15 -22.95 8.27
C THR A 471 0.78 -23.00 6.87
N GLY A 472 1.71 -23.93 6.66
CA GLY A 472 2.49 -24.00 5.43
C GLY A 472 3.88 -23.36 5.56
N LYS A 473 4.52 -23.08 4.42
CA LYS A 473 5.92 -22.66 4.33
C LYS A 473 6.05 -21.30 3.64
N GLY A 474 6.96 -20.45 4.10
CA GLY A 474 7.28 -19.18 3.46
C GLY A 474 7.75 -18.10 4.44
N PHE A 475 8.23 -16.98 3.92
CA PHE A 475 8.46 -15.77 4.70
C PHE A 475 7.19 -14.92 4.69
N ILE A 476 6.81 -14.43 5.87
CA ILE A 476 5.59 -13.67 6.05
C ILE A 476 5.80 -12.24 5.55
N GLY A 477 5.40 -11.96 4.30
CA GLY A 477 5.40 -10.61 3.76
C GLY A 477 4.59 -9.61 4.60
N GLU A 478 3.56 -10.06 5.33
CA GLU A 478 2.75 -9.20 6.21
C GLU A 478 3.59 -8.50 7.29
N TYR A 479 4.67 -9.13 7.76
CA TYR A 479 5.59 -8.52 8.72
C TYR A 479 6.35 -7.32 8.18
N ILE A 480 6.39 -7.12 6.85
CA ILE A 480 6.91 -5.89 6.27
C ILE A 480 6.08 -4.71 6.76
N ARG A 481 4.75 -4.81 6.77
CA ARG A 481 3.88 -3.76 7.32
C ARG A 481 3.92 -3.77 8.85
N ASP A 482 3.87 -4.93 9.48
CA ASP A 482 3.81 -5.00 10.96
C ASP A 482 5.12 -4.55 11.64
N ASN A 483 6.21 -4.38 10.88
CA ASN A 483 7.50 -3.97 11.41
C ASN A 483 7.47 -2.60 12.10
N THR A 484 6.55 -1.73 11.70
CA THR A 484 6.39 -0.36 12.23
C THR A 484 4.98 -0.10 12.78
N ALA A 485 4.05 -1.06 12.66
CA ALA A 485 2.65 -0.97 13.11
C ALA A 485 2.52 -1.02 14.65
N PHE A 486 3.13 -0.05 15.34
CA PHE A 486 3.12 0.09 16.78
C PHE A 486 2.60 1.46 17.19
N ASN A 487 2.10 1.58 18.42
CA ASN A 487 1.84 2.90 18.99
C ASN A 487 3.17 3.66 19.21
N TYR A 488 3.07 4.98 19.35
CA TYR A 488 4.24 5.87 19.47
C TYR A 488 5.23 5.46 20.58
N GLU A 489 4.74 5.10 21.77
CA GLU A 489 5.60 4.69 22.89
C GLU A 489 6.36 3.40 22.56
N HIS A 490 5.69 2.41 21.98
CA HIS A 490 6.32 1.15 21.56
C HIS A 490 7.31 1.35 20.40
N ILE A 491 7.09 2.31 19.52
CA ILE A 491 8.05 2.69 18.46
C ILE A 491 9.36 3.16 19.09
N ILE A 492 9.26 4.03 20.11
CA ILE A 492 10.42 4.55 20.86
C ILE A 492 11.12 3.40 21.58
N ASP A 493 10.39 2.60 22.34
CA ASP A 493 10.96 1.50 23.15
C ASP A 493 11.67 0.45 22.29
N ARG A 494 11.16 0.22 21.07
CA ARG A 494 11.77 -0.68 20.08
C ARG A 494 12.85 -0.02 19.24
N ASN A 495 13.06 1.29 19.39
CA ASN A 495 14.03 2.09 18.64
C ASN A 495 13.97 1.80 17.13
N LYS A 496 12.78 1.99 16.54
CA LYS A 496 12.54 1.70 15.12
C LYS A 496 13.16 2.75 14.19
N VAL A 497 13.81 2.31 13.11
CA VAL A 497 14.27 3.22 12.06
C VAL A 497 13.05 3.78 11.33
N LEU A 498 12.86 5.10 11.38
CA LEU A 498 11.74 5.79 10.76
C LEU A 498 12.21 7.08 10.08
N ILE A 499 11.65 7.36 8.89
CA ILE A 499 11.86 8.63 8.20
C ILE A 499 11.09 9.72 8.92
N TRP A 500 11.79 10.77 9.37
CA TRP A 500 11.19 11.86 10.15
C TRP A 500 10.29 12.73 9.28
N SER A 501 9.08 13.01 9.76
CA SER A 501 8.04 13.78 9.03
C SER A 501 7.88 13.32 7.57
N GLY A 502 8.00 12.00 7.35
CA GLY A 502 8.26 11.40 6.05
C GLY A 502 7.02 11.12 5.21
N GLY A 503 5.81 11.36 5.73
CA GLY A 503 4.58 11.03 5.02
C GLY A 503 3.33 11.73 5.54
N TRP A 504 2.22 11.48 4.86
CA TRP A 504 0.87 11.90 5.20
C TRP A 504 -0.01 10.66 5.31
N HIS A 505 -0.83 10.58 6.37
CA HIS A 505 -1.91 9.61 6.46
C HIS A 505 -3.24 10.38 6.35
N ILE A 506 -3.92 10.27 5.20
CA ILE A 506 -5.08 11.09 4.82
C ILE A 506 -6.41 10.35 5.02
N SER A 507 -6.71 10.05 6.29
CA SER A 507 -7.85 9.24 6.71
C SER A 507 -9.19 9.89 6.39
N THR A 508 -10.07 9.16 5.70
CA THR A 508 -11.45 9.60 5.41
C THR A 508 -11.52 10.89 4.56
N PHE A 509 -10.56 11.14 3.68
CA PHE A 509 -10.56 12.27 2.75
C PHE A 509 -11.52 12.01 1.58
N LEU A 510 -12.82 11.93 1.89
CA LEU A 510 -13.88 11.63 0.92
C LEU A 510 -14.76 12.86 0.66
N PRO A 511 -15.10 13.15 -0.62
CA PRO A 511 -15.75 14.40 -0.98
C PRO A 511 -17.15 14.62 -0.42
N THR A 512 -17.93 13.58 -0.14
CA THR A 512 -19.33 13.76 0.30
C THR A 512 -19.66 12.83 1.45
N LEU A 513 -20.71 13.17 2.21
CA LEU A 513 -21.20 12.35 3.32
C LEU A 513 -21.61 10.94 2.87
N ASP A 514 -22.12 10.79 1.65
CA ASP A 514 -22.51 9.49 1.08
C ASP A 514 -21.30 8.60 0.82
N LEU A 515 -20.20 9.17 0.33
CA LEU A 515 -18.94 8.46 0.14
C LEU A 515 -18.31 8.06 1.48
N ILE A 516 -18.28 8.98 2.46
CA ILE A 516 -17.82 8.68 3.82
C ILE A 516 -18.64 7.54 4.41
N PHE A 517 -19.96 7.61 4.31
CA PHE A 517 -20.85 6.56 4.79
C PHE A 517 -20.61 5.22 4.09
N ASN A 518 -20.42 5.22 2.77
CA ASN A 518 -20.09 4.01 2.01
C ASN A 518 -18.77 3.38 2.49
N LYS A 519 -17.75 4.20 2.70
CA LYS A 519 -16.45 3.77 3.23
C LYS A 519 -16.60 3.15 4.61
N VAL A 520 -17.27 3.83 5.54
CA VAL A 520 -17.55 3.34 6.91
C VAL A 520 -18.24 1.97 6.91
N ARG A 521 -19.16 1.72 5.96
CA ARG A 521 -19.83 0.42 5.81
C ARG A 521 -18.94 -0.71 5.28
N SER A 522 -17.85 -0.36 4.59
CA SER A 522 -16.94 -1.32 3.97
C SER A 522 -15.74 -1.71 4.86
N TYR A 523 -15.45 -0.91 5.89
CA TYR A 523 -14.30 -1.07 6.78
C TYR A 523 -14.40 -2.28 7.71
N SER A 524 -13.23 -2.76 8.14
CA SER A 524 -13.07 -3.73 9.23
C SER A 524 -13.63 -3.25 10.57
N HIS A 525 -13.80 -1.92 10.74
CA HIS A 525 -14.36 -1.27 11.94
C HIS A 525 -15.87 -0.97 11.88
N TYR A 526 -16.61 -1.53 10.91
CA TYR A 526 -18.04 -1.23 10.72
C TYR A 526 -18.91 -1.48 11.96
N ASP A 527 -18.49 -2.35 12.89
CA ASP A 527 -19.26 -2.69 14.09
C ASP A 527 -19.67 -1.47 14.94
N CYS A 528 -18.91 -0.36 14.89
CA CYS A 528 -19.27 0.89 15.59
C CYS A 528 -20.59 1.51 15.11
N TYR A 529 -21.00 1.26 13.86
CA TYR A 529 -22.16 1.87 13.23
C TYR A 529 -23.26 0.87 12.85
N LYS A 530 -23.03 -0.41 13.11
CA LYS A 530 -23.85 -1.54 12.64
C LYS A 530 -25.31 -1.48 13.07
N TYR A 531 -25.58 -0.94 14.25
CA TYR A 531 -26.93 -0.92 14.84
C TYR A 531 -27.70 0.38 14.58
N PHE A 532 -27.08 1.37 13.93
CA PHE A 532 -27.75 2.64 13.63
C PHE A 532 -28.41 2.61 12.25
N PRO A 533 -29.63 3.13 12.10
CA PRO A 533 -30.23 3.37 10.79
C PRO A 533 -29.36 4.30 9.93
N ASN A 534 -29.34 4.09 8.60
CA ASN A 534 -28.47 4.83 7.68
C ASN A 534 -28.56 6.36 7.85
N PHE A 535 -29.76 6.91 8.03
CA PHE A 535 -29.95 8.35 8.22
C PHE A 535 -29.33 8.85 9.54
N VAL A 536 -29.43 8.06 10.61
CA VAL A 536 -28.83 8.38 11.91
C VAL A 536 -27.31 8.34 11.80
N THR A 537 -26.76 7.31 11.14
CA THR A 537 -25.32 7.20 10.92
C THR A 537 -24.78 8.41 10.15
N LYS A 538 -25.43 8.80 9.05
CA LYS A 538 -25.03 10.00 8.29
C LYS A 538 -25.10 11.27 9.14
N MET A 539 -26.15 11.43 9.95
CA MET A 539 -26.28 12.57 10.87
C MET A 539 -25.16 12.59 11.92
N LEU A 540 -24.81 11.43 12.50
CA LEU A 540 -23.72 11.29 13.46
C LEU A 540 -22.35 11.58 12.83
N LEU A 541 -22.09 11.07 11.63
CA LEU A 541 -20.87 11.35 10.87
C LEU A 541 -20.72 12.86 10.62
N LYS A 542 -21.78 13.50 10.11
CA LYS A 542 -21.79 14.95 9.89
C LYS A 542 -21.55 15.72 11.19
N TYR A 543 -22.22 15.32 12.28
CA TYR A 543 -22.05 15.92 13.60
C TYR A 543 -20.60 15.82 14.09
N ARG A 544 -19.99 14.62 14.03
CA ARG A 544 -18.60 14.41 14.44
C ARG A 544 -17.61 15.23 13.61
N ILE A 545 -17.76 15.24 12.29
CA ILE A 545 -16.88 16.03 11.40
C ILE A 545 -16.99 17.53 11.72
N SER A 546 -18.21 18.05 11.89
CA SER A 546 -18.43 19.48 12.23
C SER A 546 -17.90 19.89 13.61
N ARG A 547 -17.53 18.92 14.45
CA ARG A 547 -16.98 19.14 15.80
C ARG A 547 -15.52 18.69 15.90
N HIS A 548 -14.87 18.46 14.75
CA HIS A 548 -13.48 17.98 14.64
C HIS A 548 -13.26 16.76 15.55
N ALA A 549 -14.16 15.78 15.47
CA ALA A 549 -14.10 14.57 16.27
C ALA A 549 -13.80 13.34 15.40
N TYR A 550 -13.08 12.39 15.98
CA TYR A 550 -12.79 11.11 15.34
C TYR A 550 -14.10 10.38 15.01
N ILE A 551 -14.26 9.90 13.77
CA ILE A 551 -15.51 9.26 13.34
C ILE A 551 -15.61 7.83 13.82
N PHE A 552 -14.54 7.16 14.18
CA PHE A 552 -14.64 5.81 14.72
C PHE A 552 -14.68 5.83 16.25
N ALA A 553 -15.18 4.75 16.85
CA ALA A 553 -15.18 4.54 18.30
C ALA A 553 -15.76 5.72 19.13
N GLN A 554 -15.12 6.03 20.26
CA GLN A 554 -15.56 7.07 21.20
C GLN A 554 -15.43 8.48 20.58
N PHE A 555 -16.19 9.43 21.13
CA PHE A 555 -16.14 10.82 20.68
C PHE A 555 -14.85 11.47 21.21
N THR A 556 -13.78 11.37 20.43
CA THR A 556 -12.47 11.94 20.75
C THR A 556 -12.24 13.20 19.91
N PRO A 557 -12.04 14.38 20.53
CA PRO A 557 -11.66 15.60 19.82
C PRO A 557 -10.31 15.44 19.12
N LEU A 558 -10.18 16.06 17.95
CA LEU A 558 -8.96 16.15 17.15
C LEU A 558 -8.42 17.59 17.20
N SER A 559 -7.15 17.76 16.87
CA SER A 559 -6.48 19.06 16.87
C SER A 559 -6.63 19.77 15.54
N ASP A 560 -6.65 21.11 15.57
CA ASP A 560 -6.55 21.92 14.37
C ASP A 560 -5.10 21.97 13.88
N CYS A 561 -4.93 21.90 12.56
CA CYS A 561 -3.64 21.98 11.90
C CYS A 561 -3.61 23.17 10.94
N ARG A 562 -2.52 23.92 10.96
CA ARG A 562 -2.23 24.92 9.94
C ARG A 562 -1.54 24.22 8.78
N ILE A 563 -2.11 24.30 7.58
CA ILE A 563 -1.42 23.84 6.37
C ILE A 563 -0.43 24.90 5.89
N ARG A 564 0.64 24.45 5.23
CA ARG A 564 1.58 25.32 4.51
C ARG A 564 1.43 25.08 3.02
N LEU A 565 0.85 26.04 2.30
CA LEU A 565 0.89 26.10 0.84
C LEU A 565 2.26 26.67 0.41
N PRO A 566 2.74 26.37 -0.82
CA PRO A 566 3.93 27.01 -1.32
C PRO A 566 3.70 28.51 -1.49
N GLU A 567 4.76 29.31 -1.33
CA GLU A 567 4.66 30.77 -1.43
C GLU A 567 4.22 31.24 -2.83
N SER A 568 4.67 30.52 -3.85
CA SER A 568 4.29 30.71 -5.24
C SER A 568 3.62 29.44 -5.79
N TYR A 569 2.51 29.63 -6.50
CA TYR A 569 1.85 28.56 -7.24
C TYR A 569 2.72 28.07 -8.40
N LYS A 570 3.51 28.97 -9.01
CA LYS A 570 4.36 28.65 -10.16
C LYS A 570 5.63 27.92 -9.75
N GLU A 571 6.22 28.30 -8.62
CA GLU A 571 7.51 27.72 -8.17
C GLU A 571 7.34 26.48 -7.28
N GLY A 572 6.22 26.32 -6.59
CA GLY A 572 6.00 25.21 -5.66
C GLY A 572 6.83 25.33 -4.38
N TYR A 573 6.99 24.21 -3.66
CA TYR A 573 7.76 24.18 -2.42
C TYR A 573 9.26 24.26 -2.69
N LYS A 574 9.97 25.04 -1.87
CA LYS A 574 11.44 25.11 -1.87
C LYS A 574 11.98 24.35 -0.67
N TYR A 575 12.84 23.38 -0.94
CA TYR A 575 13.43 22.55 0.10
C TYR A 575 14.94 22.76 0.17
N ASN A 576 15.49 22.69 1.37
CA ASN A 576 16.94 22.55 1.55
C ASN A 576 17.23 21.26 2.31
N PHE A 577 17.86 20.31 1.62
CA PHE A 577 18.24 19.01 2.15
C PHE A 577 19.76 18.81 2.21
N SER A 578 20.55 19.89 2.17
CA SER A 578 21.99 19.77 2.30
C SER A 578 22.35 19.18 3.68
N HIS A 579 23.14 18.11 3.71
CA HIS A 579 23.60 17.48 4.93
C HIS A 579 24.35 18.48 5.82
N LYS A 580 25.20 19.33 5.21
CA LYS A 580 25.93 20.38 5.92
C LYS A 580 24.97 21.37 6.58
N TYR A 581 24.00 21.87 5.82
CA TYR A 581 22.99 22.80 6.34
C TYR A 581 22.21 22.21 7.52
N TRP A 582 21.74 20.97 7.39
CA TRP A 582 21.01 20.30 8.47
C TRP A 582 21.90 20.04 9.68
N LYS A 583 23.13 19.56 9.48
CA LYS A 583 24.07 19.26 10.56
C LYS A 583 24.38 20.51 11.39
N GLU A 584 24.75 21.61 10.74
CA GLU A 584 25.06 22.88 11.43
C GLU A 584 23.85 23.42 12.20
N ASN A 585 22.64 23.31 11.65
CA ASN A 585 21.43 23.77 12.33
C ASN A 585 21.01 22.87 13.49
N ILE A 586 21.14 21.55 13.36
CA ILE A 586 20.89 20.60 14.46
C ILE A 586 21.87 20.85 15.61
N GLU A 587 23.17 21.01 15.32
CA GLU A 587 24.21 21.30 16.33
C GLU A 587 23.95 22.64 17.06
N ASN A 588 23.37 23.62 16.37
CA ASN A 588 22.97 24.90 16.95
C ASN A 588 21.58 24.89 17.62
N GLY A 589 20.92 23.73 17.69
CA GLY A 589 19.60 23.55 18.32
C GLY A 589 18.44 24.16 17.54
N GLY A 590 18.55 24.24 16.22
CA GLY A 590 17.47 24.67 15.32
C GLY A 590 17.00 26.12 15.56
N LYS A 591 17.93 27.03 15.88
CA LYS A 591 17.61 28.43 16.22
C LYS A 591 17.48 29.36 15.02
N ASP A 592 18.03 28.99 13.88
CA ASP A 592 17.94 29.76 12.64
C ASP A 592 16.50 29.86 12.15
N GLU A 593 16.09 31.06 11.72
CA GLU A 593 14.70 31.33 11.32
C GLU A 593 14.35 30.65 10.00
N ASN A 594 15.26 30.65 9.02
CA ASN A 594 15.04 29.98 7.74
C ASN A 594 14.98 28.46 7.91
N PHE A 595 15.78 27.90 8.83
CA PHE A 595 15.72 26.49 9.18
C PHE A 595 14.38 26.10 9.80
N ARG A 596 13.88 26.90 10.74
CA ARG A 596 12.55 26.66 11.35
C ARG A 596 11.43 26.77 10.32
N ASP A 597 11.55 27.69 9.37
CA ASP A 597 10.58 27.81 8.28
C ASP A 597 10.60 26.56 7.37
N ASN A 598 11.79 26.09 6.99
CA ASN A 598 11.94 24.83 6.25
C ASN A 598 11.37 23.64 7.03
N GLU A 599 11.66 23.54 8.33
CA GLU A 599 11.09 22.53 9.21
C GLU A 599 9.55 22.59 9.24
N ASP A 600 8.99 23.80 9.33
CA ASP A 600 7.54 24.04 9.34
C ASP A 600 6.89 23.62 8.01
N VAL A 601 7.52 23.94 6.88
CA VAL A 601 7.10 23.45 5.55
C VAL A 601 7.12 21.92 5.53
N LEU A 602 8.20 21.28 5.98
CA LEU A 602 8.31 19.82 6.04
C LEU A 602 7.35 19.14 7.02
N LYS A 603 6.72 19.87 7.94
CA LYS A 603 5.69 19.32 8.84
C LYS A 603 4.28 19.50 8.28
N HIS A 604 4.04 20.59 7.56
CA HIS A 604 2.69 21.06 7.25
C HIS A 604 2.39 21.21 5.75
N GLU A 605 3.34 20.86 4.88
CA GLU A 605 3.09 20.74 3.45
C GLU A 605 2.00 19.71 3.14
N ILE A 606 1.42 19.83 1.95
CA ILE A 606 0.39 18.93 1.44
C ILE A 606 0.81 18.39 0.06
N PRO A 607 0.20 17.29 -0.43
CA PRO A 607 0.56 16.70 -1.72
C PRO A 607 0.48 17.71 -2.87
N ASN A 608 1.40 17.60 -3.82
CA ASN A 608 1.54 18.55 -4.92
C ASN A 608 0.30 18.59 -5.81
N HIS A 609 -0.23 17.40 -6.12
CA HIS A 609 -1.45 17.30 -6.91
C HIS A 609 -2.64 18.04 -6.28
N VAL A 610 -2.72 18.07 -4.95
CA VAL A 610 -3.83 18.71 -4.21
C VAL A 610 -3.73 20.23 -4.32
N TRP A 611 -2.58 20.84 -3.99
CA TRP A 611 -2.45 22.30 -4.04
C TRP A 611 -2.44 22.84 -5.48
N GLN A 612 -2.00 22.04 -6.45
CA GLN A 612 -2.07 22.38 -7.87
C GLN A 612 -3.50 22.39 -8.42
N ASN A 613 -4.41 21.61 -7.81
CA ASN A 613 -5.78 21.42 -8.26
C ASN A 613 -6.82 21.73 -7.15
N PRO A 614 -6.79 22.94 -6.54
CA PRO A 614 -7.53 23.22 -5.31
C PRO A 614 -9.05 23.22 -5.50
N ILE A 615 -9.56 23.40 -6.73
CA ILE A 615 -10.99 23.28 -7.06
C ILE A 615 -11.44 21.82 -7.04
N CYS A 616 -10.62 20.89 -7.53
CA CYS A 616 -10.94 19.46 -7.56
C CYS A 616 -10.94 18.83 -6.17
N TYR A 617 -9.99 19.27 -5.33
CA TYR A 617 -9.72 18.72 -4.02
C TYR A 617 -10.10 19.68 -2.89
N ASN A 618 -11.06 20.58 -3.15
CA ASN A 618 -11.43 21.64 -2.23
C ASN A 618 -11.84 21.12 -0.84
N TYR A 619 -12.57 20.01 -0.77
CA TYR A 619 -12.95 19.33 0.48
C TYR A 619 -11.76 18.85 1.33
N MET A 620 -10.57 18.69 0.73
CA MET A 620 -9.34 18.37 1.47
C MET A 620 -8.72 19.61 2.12
N LEU A 621 -9.03 20.81 1.60
CA LEU A 621 -8.48 22.11 2.03
C LEU A 621 -9.49 22.96 2.80
N ASP A 622 -10.78 22.70 2.64
CA ASP A 622 -11.90 23.34 3.32
C ASP A 622 -13.02 22.32 3.46
N ARG A 623 -13.19 21.78 4.67
CA ARG A 623 -14.13 20.68 4.93
C ARG A 623 -15.60 21.08 4.81
N GLU A 624 -15.89 22.37 4.65
CA GLU A 624 -17.24 22.82 4.31
C GLU A 624 -17.68 22.33 2.92
N HIS A 625 -16.76 22.23 1.96
CA HIS A 625 -17.05 21.63 0.65
C HIS A 625 -17.34 20.13 0.82
N GLY A 626 -18.47 19.68 0.26
CA GLY A 626 -18.94 18.31 0.40
C GLY A 626 -19.87 18.03 1.58
N LEU A 627 -19.96 18.98 2.53
CA LEU A 627 -20.87 18.91 3.68
C LEU A 627 -21.95 19.99 3.67
N HIS A 628 -21.55 21.23 3.39
CA HIS A 628 -22.40 22.43 3.40
C HIS A 628 -22.25 23.25 2.11
N LYS A 629 -21.05 23.31 1.54
CA LYS A 629 -20.76 23.88 0.22
C LYS A 629 -20.69 22.76 -0.83
N LYS A 630 -21.01 23.09 -2.08
CA LYS A 630 -20.96 22.14 -3.19
C LYS A 630 -19.52 21.89 -3.66
N VAL A 631 -19.25 20.66 -4.09
CA VAL A 631 -18.03 20.32 -4.85
C VAL A 631 -18.25 20.60 -6.35
N TRP A 632 -17.17 20.63 -7.15
CA TRP A 632 -17.24 21.16 -8.52
C TRP A 632 -18.22 20.40 -9.43
N TRP A 633 -18.34 19.08 -9.30
CA TRP A 633 -19.25 18.29 -10.14
C TRP A 633 -20.73 18.38 -9.72
N GLU A 634 -21.03 18.96 -8.55
CA GLU A 634 -22.39 19.32 -8.14
C GLU A 634 -22.82 20.69 -8.67
N VAL A 635 -21.87 21.48 -9.17
CA VAL A 635 -22.10 22.78 -9.81
C VAL A 635 -22.10 22.63 -11.34
N VAL A 636 -21.20 21.81 -11.88
CA VAL A 636 -21.09 21.55 -13.32
C VAL A 636 -22.05 20.43 -13.73
N PRO A 637 -22.91 20.62 -14.76
CA PRO A 637 -23.80 19.56 -15.24
C PRO A 637 -23.05 18.32 -15.72
N LYS A 638 -23.58 17.13 -15.42
CA LYS A 638 -22.97 15.81 -15.77
C LYS A 638 -22.51 15.69 -17.22
N LYS A 639 -23.30 16.20 -18.17
CA LYS A 639 -22.97 16.17 -19.61
C LYS A 639 -21.68 16.91 -19.99
N ASN A 640 -21.21 17.82 -19.12
CA ASN A 640 -20.02 18.63 -19.35
C ASN A 640 -18.79 18.12 -18.57
N TRP A 641 -18.91 17.10 -17.71
CA TRP A 641 -17.80 16.65 -16.86
C TRP A 641 -16.55 16.24 -17.63
N ASN A 642 -16.72 15.66 -18.83
CA ASN A 642 -15.60 15.17 -19.63
C ASN A 642 -14.93 16.25 -20.51
N SER A 643 -15.55 17.42 -20.65
CA SER A 643 -15.08 18.49 -21.54
C SER A 643 -14.85 19.83 -20.84
N ILE A 644 -15.14 19.91 -19.54
CA ILE A 644 -15.04 21.15 -18.78
C ILE A 644 -13.57 21.56 -18.63
N GLN A 645 -13.28 22.84 -18.89
CA GLN A 645 -12.08 23.49 -18.39
C GLN A 645 -12.52 24.52 -17.34
N PHE A 646 -11.88 24.53 -16.17
CA PHE A 646 -12.30 25.43 -15.09
C PHE A 646 -12.18 26.91 -15.45
N LYS A 647 -11.36 27.24 -16.45
CA LYS A 647 -11.23 28.60 -17.01
C LYS A 647 -12.50 29.10 -17.71
N ASP A 648 -13.37 28.18 -18.14
CA ASP A 648 -14.63 28.48 -18.79
C ASP A 648 -15.76 28.76 -17.78
N LEU A 649 -15.52 28.53 -16.49
CA LEU A 649 -16.44 28.89 -15.43
C LEU A 649 -16.39 30.40 -15.19
N ASN A 650 -17.55 30.99 -14.86
CA ASN A 650 -17.57 32.40 -14.47
C ASN A 650 -16.83 32.63 -13.13
N GLU A 651 -16.40 33.86 -12.91
CA GLU A 651 -15.57 34.23 -11.76
C GLU A 651 -16.26 33.95 -10.41
N ASP A 652 -17.57 34.18 -10.31
CA ASP A 652 -18.36 33.89 -9.11
C ASP A 652 -18.34 32.40 -8.76
N THR A 653 -18.47 31.53 -9.77
CA THR A 653 -18.42 30.07 -9.60
C THR A 653 -17.04 29.61 -9.17
N ILE A 654 -15.97 30.16 -9.78
CA ILE A 654 -14.60 29.86 -9.39
C ILE A 654 -14.37 30.26 -7.94
N ASN A 655 -14.77 31.48 -7.55
CA ASN A 655 -14.63 31.97 -6.18
C ASN A 655 -15.43 31.13 -5.17
N GLN A 656 -16.59 30.59 -5.55
CA GLN A 656 -17.37 29.69 -4.69
C GLN A 656 -16.71 28.31 -4.49
N LEU A 657 -16.04 27.80 -5.54
CA LEU A 657 -15.40 26.49 -5.50
C LEU A 657 -14.00 26.51 -4.90
N LEU A 658 -13.31 27.66 -4.93
CA LEU A 658 -12.02 27.82 -4.29
C LEU A 658 -12.12 27.76 -2.75
N PRO A 659 -11.24 27.01 -2.08
CA PRO A 659 -11.12 27.03 -0.62
C PRO A 659 -10.77 28.43 -0.08
N VAL A 660 -11.26 28.74 1.12
CA VAL A 660 -11.11 30.07 1.74
C VAL A 660 -9.66 30.45 2.04
N ASN A 661 -8.80 29.44 2.27
CA ASN A 661 -7.37 29.63 2.55
C ASN A 661 -6.54 29.99 1.30
N ILE A 662 -7.08 29.84 0.08
CA ILE A 662 -6.41 30.20 -1.16
C ILE A 662 -6.54 31.71 -1.38
N THR A 663 -5.51 32.47 -1.01
CA THR A 663 -5.54 33.94 -1.00
C THR A 663 -4.24 34.55 -1.55
N GLY A 664 -4.17 35.89 -1.60
CA GLY A 664 -2.95 36.64 -1.90
C GLY A 664 -2.30 36.32 -3.25
N THR A 665 -0.97 36.33 -3.27
CA THR A 665 -0.14 36.10 -4.47
C THR A 665 -0.39 34.71 -5.06
N PHE A 666 -0.47 33.67 -4.22
CA PHE A 666 -0.77 32.31 -4.66
C PHE A 666 -2.09 32.24 -5.43
N LYS A 667 -3.18 32.84 -4.91
CA LYS A 667 -4.47 32.88 -5.62
C LYS A 667 -4.34 33.60 -6.97
N LYS A 668 -3.62 34.72 -7.01
CA LYS A 668 -3.42 35.48 -8.25
C LYS A 668 -2.71 34.63 -9.31
N GLU A 669 -1.63 33.97 -8.94
CA GLU A 669 -0.85 33.11 -9.84
C GLU A 669 -1.65 31.89 -10.31
N LEU A 670 -2.41 31.26 -9.42
CA LEU A 670 -3.34 30.18 -9.77
C LEU A 670 -4.34 30.64 -10.83
N LEU A 671 -5.02 31.76 -10.60
CA LEU A 671 -6.02 32.29 -11.55
C LEU A 671 -5.39 32.71 -12.88
N GLU A 672 -4.16 33.21 -12.88
CA GLU A 672 -3.39 33.47 -14.11
C GLU A 672 -3.07 32.17 -14.85
N SER A 673 -2.65 31.12 -14.14
CA SER A 673 -2.31 29.82 -14.74
C SER A 673 -3.52 29.16 -15.41
N MET A 674 -4.73 29.38 -14.89
CA MET A 674 -5.96 28.84 -15.48
C MET A 674 -6.33 29.53 -16.80
N LYS A 675 -5.88 30.77 -17.03
CA LYS A 675 -6.21 31.52 -18.26
C LYS A 675 -5.34 31.13 -19.45
N ASN A 676 -4.14 30.63 -19.16
CA ASN A 676 -3.18 30.12 -20.15
C ASN A 676 -3.48 28.65 -20.46
#